data_AF-A0AB73C003-F1
#
_entry.id   AF-A0AB73C003-F1
#
_cell.length_a   1.000
_cell.length_b   1.000
_cell.length_c   1.000
_cell.angle_alpha   90.00
_cell.angle_beta   90.00
_cell.angle_gamma   90.00
#
_symmetry.space_group_name_H-M   'P 1'
#
loop_
_entity.id
_entity.type
_entity.pdbx_description
1 polymer ?
#
loop_
_entity_poly.entity_id
_entity_poly.type
_entity_poly.pdbx_seq_one_letter_code
_entity_poly.pdbx_strand_id
1 'polypeptide(L)'
;KADITTSDGAVNFFADNGKISINGPSTVVTGTGTDRGSLLFYARGNTSKILINGPMTATVQGDSDPAKTGTAFLFEGSGTDYTSFTTKEIGDWAKNTFGNGTTSTLGKLTLEMKDNSRLFVASKVSMNLSDTGSTELSKALGGAKINGTNYKSFMLYDSKLKVDQNVDLDVSTSLYKKLEISSSSIENDSAMTGKSNNQVAMAQENVTGTKNRVTLTNNKSITLGGENSTGIYAKYGMINNATGATITTTGKNSAGIYALKNTEVKNNGTISVGENSTGIFYSDVEKSTTHTTETGLKNEGTITLTGTDAVGMYYEPGNIVKSNSVTFENASSGKITATKDSTEGMYAKVSKDGKAYDTINAGTIELQNGTTTGKTTNPTIGMYTDAKSTGTNPLKNTGTITVGNNGIGMYGFEETTSGTIKVGNSGIALYTQGGPVNVESNAKITVGNSDAVGIYAKGNNGIIKSAGKYEIGDDSYGIVNKGTGNNITVTVGNAKLSNRGKFIYSDKSTGTITNAATVTSTGKDNYGIYSSGKVINTGNMDLTSGTGNTGILVTTGTGDAENSGIIKVGVSSKGIVANESGKAKNTGTVEVTGDNGLGLYTATGGTITNTTGTVKTKGDSTIGAYAAGNSNINLTGGEIKVEGKSATGYYLDGGKNSTIAAPAKVNVTGEESTGLFVNTGKLKYSGTTTVKGNGVYGAVVRPNGTIEATSGTLNVEGDQTTNRGTIGLVVQNNGKITGKGLDVVATVKGEKSVGVYSAGNAEIGKADITTSNGAINFFADSGTISINEASTVETGTGANRGSLLFYAPTTNSKILINKSMTATVKGDTDASKTGTAFF
;
A
#
# COMPACT_ATOMS: atom_id res chain seq x y z
N LYS A 1 -73.83 33.94 -15.97
CA LYS A 1 -72.64 34.82 -16.03
C LYS A 1 -71.93 34.68 -14.69
N ALA A 2 -70.60 34.67 -14.68
CA ALA A 2 -69.81 34.58 -13.46
C ALA A 2 -68.62 35.55 -13.55
N ASP A 3 -68.71 36.69 -12.87
CA ASP A 3 -67.61 37.64 -12.74
C ASP A 3 -67.07 37.54 -11.31
N ILE A 4 -65.99 36.78 -11.11
CA ILE A 4 -65.53 36.34 -9.78
C ILE A 4 -64.03 36.65 -9.66
N THR A 5 -63.62 37.21 -8.52
CA THR A 5 -62.22 37.34 -8.13
C THR A 5 -61.99 36.61 -6.82
N THR A 6 -60.96 35.78 -6.76
CA THR A 6 -60.53 35.06 -5.54
C THR A 6 -59.08 35.40 -5.23
N SER A 7 -58.73 35.36 -3.94
CA SER A 7 -57.35 35.47 -3.44
C SER A 7 -57.18 34.53 -2.23
N ASP A 8 -55.96 34.44 -1.69
CA ASP A 8 -55.69 33.82 -0.39
C ASP A 8 -56.20 32.38 -0.22
N GLY A 9 -55.94 31.54 -1.22
CA GLY A 9 -56.30 30.11 -1.21
C GLY A 9 -57.75 29.81 -1.57
N ALA A 10 -58.59 30.81 -1.84
CA ALA A 10 -59.97 30.58 -2.25
C ALA A 10 -60.08 29.89 -3.63
N VAL A 11 -61.20 29.21 -3.87
CA VAL A 11 -61.49 28.49 -5.13
C VAL A 11 -62.60 29.21 -5.90
N ASN A 12 -62.41 29.54 -7.18
CA ASN A 12 -63.45 30.22 -7.97
C ASN A 12 -64.65 29.30 -8.22
N PHE A 13 -64.40 28.05 -8.64
CA PHE A 13 -65.44 27.07 -8.91
C PHE A 13 -65.08 25.73 -8.27
N PHE A 14 -65.90 25.31 -7.31
CA PHE A 14 -65.75 24.03 -6.61
C PHE A 14 -67.00 23.16 -6.81
N ALA A 15 -66.82 21.96 -7.37
CA ALA A 15 -67.86 20.96 -7.49
C ALA A 15 -67.43 19.67 -6.77
N ASP A 16 -68.29 19.14 -5.90
CA ASP A 16 -68.10 17.85 -5.23
C ASP A 16 -69.29 16.93 -5.52
N ASN A 17 -69.07 15.92 -6.37
CA ASN A 17 -70.09 15.07 -7.00
C ASN A 17 -71.30 15.85 -7.59
N GLY A 18 -71.10 17.12 -7.91
CA GLY A 18 -72.14 18.08 -8.30
C GLY A 18 -71.89 18.72 -9.66
N LYS A 19 -72.86 19.52 -10.15
CA LYS A 19 -72.81 20.16 -11.47
C LYS A 19 -72.91 21.67 -11.38
N ILE A 20 -71.90 22.38 -11.92
CA ILE A 20 -71.92 23.82 -12.17
C ILE A 20 -72.07 24.06 -13.67
N SER A 21 -72.86 25.05 -14.09
CA SER A 21 -73.02 25.44 -15.50
C SER A 21 -72.99 26.95 -15.68
N ILE A 22 -71.99 27.45 -16.39
CA ILE A 22 -71.79 28.88 -16.69
C ILE A 22 -72.27 29.15 -18.12
N ASN A 23 -73.47 29.71 -18.26
CA ASN A 23 -74.14 29.84 -19.57
C ASN A 23 -73.91 31.18 -20.29
N GLY A 24 -73.43 32.22 -19.59
CA GLY A 24 -73.24 33.56 -20.16
C GLY A 24 -71.77 33.99 -20.20
N PRO A 25 -71.42 35.02 -21.00
CA PRO A 25 -70.07 35.60 -21.03
C PRO A 25 -69.57 35.93 -19.62
N SER A 26 -68.34 35.57 -19.28
CA SER A 26 -67.83 35.61 -17.90
C SER A 26 -66.36 36.04 -17.83
N THR A 27 -66.00 36.85 -16.83
CA THR A 27 -64.61 37.29 -16.58
C THR A 27 -64.17 36.91 -15.18
N VAL A 28 -63.15 36.07 -15.05
CA VAL A 28 -62.73 35.51 -13.76
C VAL A 28 -61.29 35.89 -13.45
N VAL A 29 -60.97 36.12 -12.18
CA VAL A 29 -59.59 36.32 -11.70
C VAL A 29 -59.32 35.29 -10.59
N THR A 30 -58.28 34.49 -10.80
CA THR A 30 -57.72 33.58 -9.80
C THR A 30 -56.43 34.21 -9.28
N GLY A 31 -56.53 34.84 -8.11
CA GLY A 31 -55.48 35.68 -7.54
C GLY A 31 -54.37 34.92 -6.82
N THR A 32 -53.36 35.68 -6.43
CA THR A 32 -52.33 35.27 -5.47
C THR A 32 -52.86 35.40 -4.04
N GLY A 33 -52.02 35.14 -3.03
CA GLY A 33 -52.39 35.37 -1.64
C GLY A 33 -51.20 35.60 -0.71
N THR A 34 -51.47 35.96 0.54
CA THR A 34 -50.43 36.17 1.57
C THR A 34 -49.66 34.90 1.87
N ASP A 35 -50.36 33.77 1.95
CA ASP A 35 -49.80 32.45 2.31
C ASP A 35 -49.97 31.40 1.21
N ARG A 36 -51.09 31.44 0.46
CA ARG A 36 -51.43 30.46 -0.58
C ARG A 36 -52.15 31.11 -1.75
N GLY A 37 -51.84 30.68 -2.96
CA GLY A 37 -52.55 31.10 -4.18
C GLY A 37 -53.92 30.45 -4.34
N SER A 38 -54.80 31.09 -5.09
CA SER A 38 -56.15 30.59 -5.37
C SER A 38 -56.18 29.51 -6.46
N LEU A 39 -57.29 28.78 -6.55
CA LEU A 39 -57.55 27.74 -7.55
C LEU A 39 -58.78 28.10 -8.40
N LEU A 40 -58.66 28.08 -9.73
CA LEU A 40 -59.78 28.40 -10.62
C LEU A 40 -60.83 27.29 -10.59
N PHE A 41 -60.43 26.05 -10.89
CA PHE A 41 -61.33 24.91 -10.95
C PHE A 41 -60.90 23.80 -10.00
N TYR A 42 -61.81 23.42 -9.11
CA TYR A 42 -61.69 22.22 -8.29
C TYR A 42 -62.91 21.32 -8.48
N ALA A 43 -62.69 20.15 -9.09
CA ALA A 43 -63.72 19.14 -9.24
C ALA A 43 -63.33 17.89 -8.45
N ARG A 44 -64.06 17.61 -7.37
CA ARG A 44 -63.85 16.46 -6.49
C ARG A 44 -64.94 15.42 -6.73
N GLY A 45 -64.58 14.15 -6.80
CA GLY A 45 -65.53 13.05 -7.01
C GLY A 45 -65.88 12.77 -8.48
N ASN A 46 -66.24 11.51 -8.75
CA ASN A 46 -66.30 10.96 -10.11
C ASN A 46 -67.47 11.50 -10.96
N THR A 47 -68.49 12.08 -10.32
CA THR A 47 -69.67 12.65 -11.02
C THR A 47 -69.61 14.18 -11.15
N SER A 48 -68.54 14.83 -10.67
CA SER A 48 -68.41 16.28 -10.72
C SER A 48 -68.32 16.83 -12.14
N LYS A 49 -69.05 17.92 -12.38
CA LYS A 49 -69.10 18.62 -13.68
C LYS A 49 -69.00 20.13 -13.50
N ILE A 50 -68.11 20.77 -14.25
CA ILE A 50 -68.06 22.25 -14.37
C ILE A 50 -68.15 22.60 -15.86
N LEU A 51 -69.33 23.03 -16.32
CA LEU A 51 -69.59 23.27 -17.75
C LEU A 51 -69.49 24.77 -18.09
N ILE A 52 -68.64 25.11 -19.06
CA ILE A 52 -68.43 26.46 -19.58
C ILE A 52 -69.18 26.60 -20.90
N ASN A 53 -70.48 26.92 -20.83
CA ASN A 53 -71.35 26.96 -22.00
C ASN A 53 -71.32 28.31 -22.74
N GLY A 54 -70.97 29.41 -22.06
CA GLY A 54 -70.69 30.72 -22.65
C GLY A 54 -69.19 31.03 -22.72
N PRO A 55 -68.74 32.03 -23.50
CA PRO A 55 -67.33 32.41 -23.55
C PRO A 55 -66.85 32.89 -22.17
N MET A 56 -65.69 32.41 -21.73
CA MET A 56 -65.09 32.80 -20.45
C MET A 56 -63.65 33.26 -20.66
N THR A 57 -63.29 34.40 -20.08
CA THR A 57 -61.89 34.82 -19.95
C THR A 57 -61.50 34.74 -18.47
N ALA A 58 -60.52 33.91 -18.13
CA ALA A 58 -60.03 33.76 -16.77
C ALA A 58 -58.56 34.19 -16.69
N THR A 59 -58.26 35.20 -15.87
CA THR A 59 -56.89 35.62 -15.57
C THR A 59 -56.37 34.85 -14.38
N VAL A 60 -55.28 34.11 -14.55
CA VAL A 60 -54.60 33.40 -13.46
C VAL A 60 -53.36 34.19 -13.09
N GLN A 61 -53.37 34.78 -11.90
CA GLN A 61 -52.27 35.58 -11.38
C GLN A 61 -51.14 34.66 -10.93
N GLY A 62 -49.90 35.12 -11.10
CA GLY A 62 -48.72 34.41 -10.63
C GLY A 62 -47.96 35.19 -9.59
N ASP A 63 -47.19 34.48 -8.78
CA ASP A 63 -46.30 35.04 -7.77
C ASP A 63 -44.91 34.43 -7.94
N SER A 64 -43.87 35.19 -7.59
CA SER A 64 -42.50 34.69 -7.50
C SER A 64 -42.32 33.59 -6.44
N ASP A 65 -43.13 33.62 -5.38
CA ASP A 65 -43.21 32.56 -4.38
C ASP A 65 -44.14 31.45 -4.89
N PRO A 66 -43.62 30.24 -5.15
CA PRO A 66 -44.44 29.13 -5.63
C PRO A 66 -45.60 28.77 -4.69
N ALA A 67 -45.55 29.07 -3.39
CA ALA A 67 -46.68 28.79 -2.50
C ALA A 67 -47.89 29.70 -2.78
N LYS A 68 -47.66 30.91 -3.29
CA LYS A 68 -48.64 32.00 -3.41
C LYS A 68 -49.25 32.15 -4.80
N THR A 69 -48.73 31.41 -5.77
CA THR A 69 -49.14 31.52 -7.17
C THR A 69 -50.54 30.91 -7.43
N GLY A 70 -51.35 31.60 -8.25
CA GLY A 70 -52.66 31.11 -8.67
C GLY A 70 -52.56 29.91 -9.60
N THR A 71 -53.53 29.00 -9.52
CA THR A 71 -53.56 27.75 -10.29
C THR A 71 -54.87 27.61 -11.06
N ALA A 72 -54.85 27.18 -12.32
CA ALA A 72 -56.07 26.96 -13.09
C ALA A 72 -56.76 25.63 -12.74
N PHE A 73 -56.02 24.52 -12.74
CA PHE A 73 -56.57 23.18 -12.59
C PHE A 73 -55.85 22.39 -11.49
N LEU A 74 -56.62 21.58 -10.75
CA LEU A 74 -56.10 20.58 -9.82
C LEU A 74 -56.50 19.18 -10.30
N PHE A 75 -55.53 18.27 -10.33
CA PHE A 75 -55.75 16.86 -10.63
C PHE A 75 -55.02 15.96 -9.62
N GLU A 76 -55.70 14.96 -9.09
CA GLU A 76 -55.09 13.92 -8.25
C GLU A 76 -55.38 12.56 -8.88
N GLY A 77 -54.32 11.80 -9.17
CA GLY A 77 -54.42 10.42 -9.64
C GLY A 77 -55.03 9.50 -8.59
N SER A 78 -55.79 8.51 -9.05
CA SER A 78 -56.43 7.51 -8.19
C SER A 78 -55.55 6.27 -8.03
N GLY A 79 -55.35 5.79 -6.80
CA GLY A 79 -54.65 4.53 -6.52
C GLY A 79 -53.42 4.69 -5.63
N THR A 80 -52.72 3.58 -5.42
CA THR A 80 -51.46 3.51 -4.64
C THR A 80 -50.23 3.81 -5.50
N ASP A 81 -50.33 3.62 -6.81
CA ASP A 81 -49.28 3.92 -7.79
C ASP A 81 -49.61 5.18 -8.61
N TYR A 82 -48.68 5.59 -9.48
CA TYR A 82 -48.87 6.72 -10.38
C TYR A 82 -49.92 6.43 -11.45
N THR A 83 -50.93 7.29 -11.55
CA THR A 83 -51.91 7.25 -12.65
C THR A 83 -51.34 7.88 -13.92
N SER A 84 -51.51 7.27 -15.09
CA SER A 84 -51.11 7.89 -16.36
C SER A 84 -51.82 9.24 -16.56
N PHE A 85 -51.07 10.27 -16.97
CA PHE A 85 -51.61 11.60 -17.24
C PHE A 85 -50.96 12.22 -18.49
N THR A 86 -51.04 11.48 -19.60
CA THR A 86 -50.62 11.96 -20.93
C THR A 86 -51.67 12.92 -21.51
N THR A 87 -51.37 13.55 -22.64
CA THR A 87 -52.32 14.39 -23.39
C THR A 87 -53.67 13.69 -23.67
N LYS A 88 -53.65 12.36 -23.85
CA LYS A 88 -54.88 11.56 -24.00
C LYS A 88 -55.70 11.55 -22.71
N GLU A 89 -55.10 11.21 -21.58
CA GLU A 89 -55.79 11.16 -20.28
C GLU A 89 -56.24 12.55 -19.82
N ILE A 90 -55.46 13.60 -20.09
CA ILE A 90 -55.86 14.99 -19.86
C ILE A 90 -57.12 15.31 -20.68
N GLY A 91 -57.17 14.88 -21.95
CA GLY A 91 -58.33 15.10 -22.80
C GLY A 91 -59.57 14.32 -22.36
N ASP A 92 -59.40 13.08 -21.91
CA ASP A 92 -60.51 12.29 -21.37
C ASP A 92 -61.03 12.89 -20.05
N TRP A 93 -60.13 13.35 -19.16
CA TRP A 93 -60.47 14.13 -17.99
C TRP A 93 -61.21 15.43 -18.35
N ALA A 94 -60.73 16.18 -19.34
CA ALA A 94 -61.37 17.42 -19.79
C ALA A 94 -62.79 17.20 -20.34
N LYS A 95 -63.03 16.12 -21.09
CA LYS A 95 -64.37 15.74 -21.59
C LYS A 95 -65.28 15.28 -20.44
N ASN A 96 -64.72 14.57 -19.47
CA ASN A 96 -65.48 14.00 -18.36
C ASN A 96 -65.79 15.04 -17.28
N THR A 97 -64.87 15.91 -16.91
CA THR A 97 -65.08 16.89 -15.83
C THR A 97 -65.69 18.20 -16.35
N PHE A 98 -65.29 18.62 -17.56
CA PHE A 98 -65.74 19.89 -18.15
C PHE A 98 -66.63 19.67 -19.38
N GLY A 99 -67.29 18.53 -19.49
CA GLY A 99 -68.06 18.18 -20.68
C GLY A 99 -69.08 17.07 -20.49
N ASN A 100 -69.54 16.51 -21.61
CA ASN A 100 -70.55 15.43 -21.63
C ASN A 100 -69.93 14.01 -21.69
N GLY A 101 -68.60 13.89 -21.57
CA GLY A 101 -67.87 12.63 -21.74
C GLY A 101 -67.39 12.36 -23.16
N THR A 102 -67.86 13.12 -24.16
CA THR A 102 -67.40 13.03 -25.55
C THR A 102 -66.69 14.30 -26.01
N THR A 103 -67.24 15.47 -25.65
CA THR A 103 -66.67 16.79 -25.95
C THR A 103 -66.47 17.59 -24.67
N SER A 104 -65.39 18.37 -24.60
CA SER A 104 -65.15 19.32 -23.53
C SER A 104 -65.74 20.69 -23.86
N THR A 105 -66.23 21.40 -22.85
CA THR A 105 -66.69 22.79 -22.97
C THR A 105 -65.56 23.81 -22.78
N LEU A 106 -64.35 23.36 -22.42
CA LEU A 106 -63.17 24.21 -22.23
C LEU A 106 -62.72 24.94 -23.50
N GLY A 107 -63.14 24.53 -24.70
CA GLY A 107 -62.90 25.29 -25.94
C GLY A 107 -63.50 26.71 -25.94
N LYS A 108 -64.36 27.04 -24.97
CA LYS A 108 -64.91 28.39 -24.75
C LYS A 108 -64.14 29.19 -23.70
N LEU A 109 -63.09 28.63 -23.11
CA LEU A 109 -62.25 29.25 -22.10
C LEU A 109 -61.01 29.88 -22.75
N THR A 110 -60.77 31.15 -22.43
CA THR A 110 -59.50 31.83 -22.62
C THR A 110 -58.83 32.00 -21.26
N LEU A 111 -57.67 31.37 -21.07
CA LEU A 111 -56.81 31.53 -19.91
C LEU A 111 -55.75 32.58 -20.19
N GLU A 112 -55.81 33.70 -19.47
CA GLU A 112 -54.76 34.73 -19.45
C GLU A 112 -53.78 34.39 -18.32
N MET A 113 -52.76 33.59 -18.64
CA MET A 113 -51.77 33.12 -17.68
C MET A 113 -50.70 34.19 -17.46
N LYS A 114 -50.64 34.75 -16.25
CA LYS A 114 -49.58 35.69 -15.87
C LYS A 114 -48.27 34.98 -15.56
N ASP A 115 -47.17 35.70 -15.57
CA ASP A 115 -45.85 35.18 -15.25
C ASP A 115 -45.86 34.44 -13.90
N ASN A 116 -45.24 33.26 -13.84
CA ASN A 116 -45.21 32.37 -12.68
C ASN A 116 -46.55 31.76 -12.22
N SER A 117 -47.68 32.03 -12.90
CA SER A 117 -48.95 31.34 -12.64
C SER A 117 -48.86 29.85 -12.98
N ARG A 118 -49.75 29.01 -12.44
CA ARG A 118 -49.79 27.57 -12.74
C ARG A 118 -51.00 27.19 -13.57
N LEU A 119 -50.79 26.42 -14.62
CA LEU A 119 -51.90 25.80 -15.35
C LEU A 119 -52.44 24.60 -14.57
N PHE A 120 -51.57 23.69 -14.15
CA PHE A 120 -51.94 22.53 -13.35
C PHE A 120 -51.16 22.44 -12.04
N VAL A 121 -51.84 21.98 -11.00
CA VAL A 121 -51.24 21.19 -9.92
C VAL A 121 -51.69 19.75 -10.14
N ALA A 122 -50.75 18.81 -10.23
CA ALA A 122 -51.04 17.40 -10.41
C ALA A 122 -50.28 16.55 -9.38
N SER A 123 -50.97 15.57 -8.79
CA SER A 123 -50.36 14.64 -7.82
C SER A 123 -50.69 13.18 -8.09
N LYS A 124 -49.78 12.28 -7.72
CA LYS A 124 -49.88 10.82 -7.99
C LYS A 124 -50.06 10.49 -9.47
N VAL A 125 -49.43 11.28 -10.35
CA VAL A 125 -49.49 11.07 -11.80
C VAL A 125 -48.16 10.62 -12.38
N SER A 126 -48.20 9.97 -13.55
CA SER A 126 -47.05 9.71 -14.40
C SER A 126 -47.27 10.38 -15.75
N MET A 127 -46.31 11.20 -16.20
CA MET A 127 -46.42 11.90 -17.49
C MET A 127 -45.07 12.05 -18.20
N ASN A 128 -45.13 12.31 -19.51
CA ASN A 128 -43.95 12.63 -20.31
C ASN A 128 -43.75 14.15 -20.39
N LEU A 129 -42.51 14.59 -20.58
CA LEU A 129 -42.19 16.00 -20.77
C LEU A 129 -42.85 16.54 -22.05
N SER A 130 -42.91 15.75 -23.11
CA SER A 130 -43.56 16.10 -24.38
C SER A 130 -45.06 16.43 -24.24
N ASP A 131 -45.73 15.83 -23.25
CA ASP A 131 -47.16 16.09 -22.95
C ASP A 131 -47.41 17.44 -22.26
N THR A 132 -46.36 18.19 -21.87
CA THR A 132 -46.47 19.44 -21.09
C THR A 132 -46.46 20.72 -21.94
N GLY A 133 -46.36 20.59 -23.27
CA GLY A 133 -46.32 21.72 -24.20
C GLY A 133 -47.65 22.47 -24.29
N SER A 134 -47.61 23.80 -24.39
CA SER A 134 -48.82 24.64 -24.45
C SER A 134 -49.77 24.27 -25.59
N THR A 135 -49.22 23.96 -26.78
CA THR A 135 -50.00 23.53 -27.95
C THR A 135 -50.74 22.21 -27.69
N GLU A 136 -50.04 21.22 -27.14
CA GLU A 136 -50.61 19.90 -26.88
C GLU A 136 -51.61 19.94 -25.73
N LEU A 137 -51.34 20.75 -24.69
CA LEU A 137 -52.28 20.99 -23.59
C LEU A 137 -53.54 21.74 -24.06
N SER A 138 -53.41 22.75 -24.94
CA SER A 138 -54.57 23.44 -25.50
C SER A 138 -55.49 22.47 -26.26
N LYS A 139 -54.92 21.58 -27.08
CA LYS A 139 -55.68 20.53 -27.78
C LYS A 139 -56.32 19.55 -26.80
N ALA A 140 -55.56 19.04 -25.83
CA ALA A 140 -56.05 18.10 -24.82
C ALA A 140 -57.20 18.71 -24.01
N LEU A 141 -57.11 19.98 -23.65
CA LEU A 141 -58.17 20.75 -22.98
C LEU A 141 -59.33 21.16 -23.92
N GLY A 142 -59.55 20.44 -25.01
CA GLY A 142 -60.69 20.67 -25.92
C GLY A 142 -60.64 21.99 -26.68
N GLY A 143 -59.43 22.52 -26.93
CA GLY A 143 -59.21 23.77 -27.66
C GLY A 143 -59.22 25.03 -26.80
N ALA A 144 -59.05 24.91 -25.48
CA ALA A 144 -58.92 26.06 -24.60
C ALA A 144 -57.79 26.99 -25.06
N LYS A 145 -58.04 28.30 -25.13
CA LYS A 145 -57.03 29.28 -25.54
C LYS A 145 -56.16 29.63 -24.33
N ILE A 146 -54.86 29.32 -24.38
CA ILE A 146 -53.92 29.58 -23.29
C ILE A 146 -52.95 30.68 -23.74
N ASN A 147 -53.09 31.87 -23.15
CA ASN A 147 -52.25 33.03 -23.43
C ASN A 147 -51.22 33.20 -22.31
N GLY A 148 -50.01 33.67 -22.66
CA GLY A 148 -48.88 33.83 -21.74
C GLY A 148 -47.71 32.90 -22.07
N THR A 149 -46.49 33.31 -21.75
CA THR A 149 -45.26 32.56 -22.10
C THR A 149 -44.49 32.04 -20.90
N ASN A 150 -44.61 32.69 -19.74
CA ASN A 150 -43.79 32.45 -18.54
C ASN A 150 -44.58 31.80 -17.39
N TYR A 151 -45.74 31.21 -17.68
CA TYR A 151 -46.47 30.41 -16.71
C TYR A 151 -45.87 29.01 -16.58
N LYS A 152 -46.11 28.36 -15.45
CA LYS A 152 -45.75 26.97 -15.18
C LYS A 152 -46.84 26.03 -15.69
N SER A 153 -46.49 25.08 -16.54
CA SER A 153 -47.45 24.14 -17.11
C SER A 153 -47.97 23.17 -16.04
N PHE A 154 -47.08 22.66 -15.20
CA PHE A 154 -47.41 21.77 -14.09
C PHE A 154 -46.58 22.10 -12.85
N MET A 155 -47.21 22.03 -11.69
CA MET A 155 -46.56 21.62 -10.45
C MET A 155 -46.89 20.15 -10.21
N LEU A 156 -45.86 19.31 -10.23
CA LEU A 156 -45.93 17.87 -9.97
C LEU A 156 -45.53 17.60 -8.52
N TYR A 157 -46.46 17.05 -7.76
CA TYR A 157 -46.23 16.62 -6.38
C TYR A 157 -46.43 15.12 -6.27
N ASP A 158 -45.53 14.40 -5.59
CA ASP A 158 -45.70 12.95 -5.36
C ASP A 158 -46.05 12.22 -6.67
N SER A 159 -45.32 12.52 -7.75
CA SER A 159 -45.61 12.14 -9.14
C SER A 159 -44.38 11.56 -9.84
N LYS A 160 -44.49 11.17 -11.11
CA LYS A 160 -43.40 10.69 -11.95
C LYS A 160 -43.35 11.48 -13.26
N LEU A 161 -42.19 12.07 -13.55
CA LEU A 161 -41.91 12.69 -14.84
C LEU A 161 -40.95 11.82 -15.65
N LYS A 162 -41.30 11.55 -16.90
CA LYS A 162 -40.38 10.99 -17.90
C LYS A 162 -39.89 12.11 -18.82
N VAL A 163 -38.58 12.35 -18.86
CA VAL A 163 -37.94 13.28 -19.81
C VAL A 163 -37.64 12.50 -21.09
N ASP A 164 -38.57 12.56 -22.03
CA ASP A 164 -38.59 11.80 -23.29
C ASP A 164 -38.11 12.60 -24.51
N GLN A 165 -37.59 13.80 -24.27
CA GLN A 165 -37.00 14.67 -25.28
C GLN A 165 -35.83 15.47 -24.70
N ASN A 166 -34.98 16.00 -25.57
CA ASN A 166 -33.79 16.74 -25.14
C ASN A 166 -34.15 18.00 -24.33
N VAL A 167 -33.36 18.27 -23.30
CA VAL A 167 -33.48 19.44 -22.43
C VAL A 167 -32.20 20.26 -22.50
N ASP A 168 -32.36 21.55 -22.78
CA ASP A 168 -31.33 22.57 -22.59
C ASP A 168 -31.69 23.40 -21.36
N LEU A 169 -30.85 23.31 -20.32
CA LEU A 169 -30.98 24.00 -19.05
C LEU A 169 -30.51 25.46 -19.13
N ASP A 170 -29.93 25.93 -20.23
CA ASP A 170 -29.66 27.35 -20.45
C ASP A 170 -30.89 28.05 -21.04
N VAL A 171 -31.75 27.33 -21.77
CA VAL A 171 -32.97 27.89 -22.37
C VAL A 171 -34.07 28.04 -21.33
N SER A 172 -34.31 29.27 -20.87
CA SER A 172 -35.33 29.62 -19.85
C SER A 172 -36.75 29.20 -20.22
N THR A 173 -37.06 29.10 -21.52
CA THR A 173 -38.38 28.74 -22.04
C THR A 173 -38.55 27.25 -22.32
N SER A 174 -37.57 26.40 -22.01
CA SER A 174 -37.67 24.95 -22.22
C SER A 174 -38.82 24.36 -21.42
N LEU A 175 -39.44 23.30 -21.94
CA LEU A 175 -40.58 22.66 -21.28
C LEU A 175 -40.23 22.22 -19.85
N TYR A 176 -39.01 21.71 -19.65
CA TYR A 176 -38.54 21.27 -18.34
C TYR A 176 -38.51 22.42 -17.32
N LYS A 177 -38.03 23.61 -17.72
CA LYS A 177 -38.03 24.80 -16.85
C LYS A 177 -39.41 25.41 -16.60
N LYS A 178 -40.41 25.04 -17.40
CA LYS A 178 -41.82 25.39 -17.17
C LYS A 178 -42.51 24.45 -16.19
N LEU A 179 -41.82 23.41 -15.71
CA LEU A 179 -42.32 22.56 -14.65
C LEU A 179 -41.85 23.05 -13.28
N GLU A 180 -42.62 22.71 -12.28
CA GLU A 180 -42.22 22.65 -10.88
C GLU A 180 -42.41 21.21 -10.44
N ILE A 181 -41.41 20.63 -9.79
CA ILE A 181 -41.42 19.21 -9.45
C ILE A 181 -41.01 19.11 -7.99
N SER A 182 -41.84 18.49 -7.17
CA SER A 182 -41.63 18.36 -5.73
C SER A 182 -41.93 16.94 -5.28
N SER A 183 -41.06 16.38 -4.46
CA SER A 183 -41.12 15.00 -3.93
C SER A 183 -41.61 13.97 -4.96
N SER A 184 -41.07 14.04 -6.18
CA SER A 184 -41.50 13.23 -7.32
C SER A 184 -40.32 12.46 -7.93
N SER A 185 -40.62 11.38 -8.64
CA SER A 185 -39.62 10.65 -9.44
C SER A 185 -39.37 11.33 -10.78
N ILE A 186 -38.13 11.27 -11.27
CA ILE A 186 -37.74 11.77 -12.59
C ILE A 186 -36.96 10.66 -13.31
N GLU A 187 -37.38 10.33 -14.53
CA GLU A 187 -36.72 9.36 -15.40
C GLU A 187 -36.22 10.06 -16.65
N ASN A 188 -34.90 10.23 -16.77
CA ASN A 188 -34.26 10.84 -17.93
C ASN A 188 -33.98 9.81 -19.04
N ASP A 189 -34.79 9.88 -20.10
CA ASP A 189 -34.68 9.06 -21.31
C ASP A 189 -34.15 9.86 -22.51
N SER A 190 -33.53 11.02 -22.28
CA SER A 190 -32.99 11.91 -23.32
C SER A 190 -31.73 12.69 -22.89
N ALA A 191 -31.20 13.54 -23.76
CA ALA A 191 -30.04 14.36 -23.41
C ALA A 191 -30.46 15.58 -22.58
N MET A 192 -29.84 15.78 -21.41
CA MET A 192 -29.93 17.02 -20.64
C MET A 192 -28.60 17.75 -20.68
N THR A 193 -28.61 19.02 -21.07
CA THR A 193 -27.39 19.82 -21.27
C THR A 193 -27.49 21.19 -20.60
N GLY A 194 -26.36 21.78 -20.22
CA GLY A 194 -26.29 23.15 -19.72
C GLY A 194 -24.85 23.62 -19.53
N LYS A 195 -24.60 24.93 -19.65
CA LYS A 195 -23.27 25.55 -19.55
C LYS A 195 -23.17 26.61 -18.46
N SER A 196 -24.29 27.05 -17.91
CA SER A 196 -24.31 28.07 -16.87
C SER A 196 -23.88 27.51 -15.51
N ASN A 197 -23.32 28.36 -14.66
CA ASN A 197 -22.95 27.99 -13.29
C ASN A 197 -24.20 27.68 -12.44
N ASN A 198 -24.02 26.89 -11.38
CA ASN A 198 -25.03 26.55 -10.39
C ASN A 198 -26.25 25.80 -10.98
N GLN A 199 -26.04 25.00 -12.03
CA GLN A 199 -27.12 24.21 -12.63
C GLN A 199 -27.27 22.86 -11.94
N VAL A 200 -28.52 22.42 -11.78
CA VAL A 200 -28.84 21.07 -11.33
C VAL A 200 -29.78 20.43 -12.34
N ALA A 201 -29.39 19.27 -12.90
CA ALA A 201 -30.20 18.65 -13.96
C ALA A 201 -31.42 17.90 -13.42
N MET A 202 -31.26 17.16 -12.32
CA MET A 202 -32.38 16.57 -11.58
C MET A 202 -32.18 16.78 -10.08
N ALA A 203 -33.18 17.32 -9.39
CA ALA A 203 -33.11 17.61 -7.95
C ALA A 203 -34.43 17.30 -7.28
N GLN A 204 -34.46 16.42 -6.28
CA GLN A 204 -35.68 16.13 -5.51
C GLN A 204 -35.40 15.84 -4.03
N GLU A 205 -36.26 16.36 -3.16
CA GLU A 205 -36.28 16.02 -1.74
C GLU A 205 -37.54 15.23 -1.39
N ASN A 206 -37.39 14.15 -0.63
CA ASN A 206 -38.49 13.29 -0.26
C ASN A 206 -39.09 13.66 1.11
N VAL A 207 -40.36 14.08 1.10
CA VAL A 207 -41.12 14.40 2.32
C VAL A 207 -42.14 13.31 2.70
N THR A 208 -42.24 12.24 1.91
CA THR A 208 -43.33 11.24 2.00
C THR A 208 -43.03 10.03 2.90
N GLY A 209 -41.81 9.93 3.45
CA GLY A 209 -41.41 8.88 4.39
C GLY A 209 -40.92 7.57 3.74
N THR A 210 -41.26 7.31 2.47
CA THR A 210 -40.85 6.11 1.72
C THR A 210 -39.88 6.45 0.59
N LYS A 211 -38.66 5.90 0.58
CA LYS A 211 -37.59 6.31 -0.37
C LYS A 211 -37.96 6.18 -1.84
N ASN A 212 -38.59 5.07 -2.24
CA ASN A 212 -38.90 4.78 -3.64
C ASN A 212 -39.92 5.75 -4.28
N ARG A 213 -40.65 6.54 -3.48
CA ARG A 213 -41.52 7.62 -3.96
C ARG A 213 -40.72 8.71 -4.69
N VAL A 214 -39.44 8.88 -4.36
CA VAL A 214 -38.50 9.74 -5.09
C VAL A 214 -37.38 8.88 -5.66
N THR A 215 -37.53 8.50 -6.92
CA THR A 215 -36.49 7.79 -7.69
C THR A 215 -36.05 8.65 -8.87
N LEU A 216 -34.76 9.01 -8.90
CA LEU A 216 -34.14 9.77 -9.98
C LEU A 216 -33.28 8.84 -10.83
N THR A 217 -33.72 8.56 -12.04
CA THR A 217 -33.06 7.63 -12.95
C THR A 217 -32.51 8.36 -14.17
N ASN A 218 -31.24 8.15 -14.48
CA ASN A 218 -30.64 8.56 -15.75
C ASN A 218 -30.40 7.35 -16.65
N ASN A 219 -31.10 7.30 -17.78
CA ASN A 219 -30.95 6.25 -18.81
C ASN A 219 -30.16 6.72 -20.04
N LYS A 220 -29.86 8.02 -20.14
CA LYS A 220 -29.16 8.65 -21.29
C LYS A 220 -28.01 9.52 -20.83
N SER A 221 -28.04 10.84 -21.09
CA SER A 221 -26.91 11.72 -20.84
C SER A 221 -27.30 12.98 -20.09
N ILE A 222 -26.44 13.37 -19.15
CA ILE A 222 -26.44 14.66 -18.46
C ILE A 222 -25.07 15.30 -18.71
N THR A 223 -25.03 16.52 -19.24
CA THR A 223 -23.77 17.25 -19.51
C THR A 223 -23.86 18.69 -19.03
N LEU A 224 -23.11 19.02 -17.99
CA LEU A 224 -23.07 20.33 -17.35
C LEU A 224 -21.66 20.92 -17.43
N GLY A 225 -21.53 22.08 -18.07
CA GLY A 225 -20.25 22.76 -18.29
C GLY A 225 -19.91 23.84 -17.25
N GLY A 226 -20.91 24.39 -16.57
CA GLY A 226 -20.73 25.49 -15.62
C GLY A 226 -20.25 25.03 -14.25
N GLU A 227 -19.61 25.93 -13.51
CA GLU A 227 -19.09 25.68 -12.16
C GLU A 227 -20.22 25.47 -11.14
N ASN A 228 -19.91 24.79 -10.04
CA ASN A 228 -20.85 24.51 -8.95
C ASN A 228 -22.12 23.78 -9.42
N SER A 229 -22.02 22.97 -10.47
CA SER A 229 -23.15 22.26 -11.06
C SER A 229 -23.31 20.86 -10.49
N THR A 230 -24.53 20.35 -10.45
CA THR A 230 -24.83 18.99 -9.98
C THR A 230 -25.61 18.21 -11.03
N GLY A 231 -25.14 17.02 -11.40
CA GLY A 231 -25.87 16.14 -12.30
C GLY A 231 -27.21 15.71 -11.68
N ILE A 232 -27.14 14.98 -10.57
CA ILE A 232 -28.33 14.50 -9.85
C ILE A 232 -28.19 14.80 -8.36
N TYR A 233 -29.20 15.45 -7.79
CA TYR A 233 -29.35 15.71 -6.37
C TYR A 233 -30.56 14.98 -5.79
N ALA A 234 -30.39 14.24 -4.69
CA ALA A 234 -31.52 13.74 -3.93
C ALA A 234 -31.31 13.75 -2.42
N LYS A 235 -32.43 13.88 -1.70
CA LYS A 235 -32.51 13.77 -0.23
C LYS A 235 -33.56 12.74 0.17
N TYR A 236 -33.13 11.72 0.92
CA TYR A 236 -33.98 10.59 1.36
C TYR A 236 -34.74 9.89 0.22
N GLY A 237 -34.07 9.70 -0.93
CA GLY A 237 -34.62 9.06 -2.13
C GLY A 237 -33.73 7.96 -2.69
N MET A 238 -33.90 7.65 -3.97
CA MET A 238 -33.08 6.71 -4.73
C MET A 238 -32.52 7.38 -5.99
N ILE A 239 -31.26 7.16 -6.31
CA ILE A 239 -30.59 7.63 -7.53
C ILE A 239 -30.05 6.43 -8.31
N ASN A 240 -30.36 6.34 -9.60
CA ASN A 240 -29.88 5.29 -10.49
C ASN A 240 -29.26 5.88 -11.77
N ASN A 241 -27.96 5.75 -11.95
CA ASN A 241 -27.30 6.03 -13.23
C ASN A 241 -27.14 4.70 -13.98
N ALA A 242 -28.00 4.46 -14.97
CA ALA A 242 -28.14 3.16 -15.61
C ALA A 242 -26.92 2.77 -16.47
N THR A 243 -26.80 1.49 -16.80
CA THR A 243 -25.76 0.98 -17.70
C THR A 243 -25.82 1.71 -19.05
N GLY A 244 -24.67 2.22 -19.51
CA GLY A 244 -24.58 3.02 -20.75
C GLY A 244 -25.00 4.48 -20.61
N ALA A 245 -25.58 4.89 -19.47
CA ALA A 245 -25.89 6.27 -19.19
C ALA A 245 -24.64 7.06 -18.74
N THR A 246 -24.64 8.37 -18.98
CA THR A 246 -23.51 9.26 -18.71
C THR A 246 -23.94 10.47 -17.89
N ILE A 247 -23.10 10.87 -16.93
CA ILE A 247 -23.19 12.15 -16.21
C ILE A 247 -21.84 12.83 -16.35
N THR A 248 -21.78 13.99 -16.99
CA THR A 248 -20.55 14.76 -17.21
C THR A 248 -20.70 16.13 -16.59
N THR A 249 -19.86 16.47 -15.62
CA THR A 249 -19.85 17.77 -14.94
C THR A 249 -18.43 18.35 -14.94
N THR A 250 -18.08 19.07 -16.01
CA THR A 250 -16.69 19.53 -16.24
C THR A 250 -16.35 20.85 -15.56
N GLY A 251 -17.36 21.59 -15.11
CA GLY A 251 -17.14 22.81 -14.32
C GLY A 251 -16.47 22.51 -12.99
N LYS A 252 -15.77 23.50 -12.43
CA LYS A 252 -15.11 23.38 -11.13
C LYS A 252 -16.12 23.21 -10.00
N ASN A 253 -15.71 22.61 -8.89
CA ASN A 253 -16.52 22.50 -7.66
C ASN A 253 -17.90 21.85 -7.89
N SER A 254 -17.99 20.91 -8.84
CA SER A 254 -19.23 20.28 -9.28
C SER A 254 -19.39 18.87 -8.70
N ALA A 255 -20.59 18.32 -8.79
CA ALA A 255 -20.88 16.95 -8.39
C ALA A 255 -21.58 16.18 -9.51
N GLY A 256 -21.13 14.95 -9.79
CA GLY A 256 -21.90 14.05 -10.66
C GLY A 256 -23.21 13.68 -9.98
N ILE A 257 -23.11 13.10 -8.79
CA ILE A 257 -24.23 12.77 -7.91
C ILE A 257 -24.00 13.41 -6.53
N TYR A 258 -25.03 14.06 -5.99
CA TYR A 258 -25.04 14.64 -4.65
C TYR A 258 -26.20 14.04 -3.84
N ALA A 259 -25.90 13.20 -2.87
CA ALA A 259 -26.85 12.40 -2.12
C ALA A 259 -26.83 12.77 -0.64
N LEU A 260 -27.99 13.09 -0.07
CA LEU A 260 -28.14 13.41 1.35
C LEU A 260 -29.14 12.50 2.05
N LYS A 261 -28.95 12.31 3.37
CA LYS A 261 -29.93 11.71 4.29
C LYS A 261 -30.43 10.34 3.80
N ASN A 262 -29.64 9.29 3.97
CA ASN A 262 -29.95 7.91 3.62
C ASN A 262 -30.44 7.69 2.17
N THR A 263 -29.97 8.53 1.24
CA THR A 263 -30.28 8.37 -0.19
C THR A 263 -29.53 7.16 -0.75
N GLU A 264 -30.24 6.25 -1.40
CA GLU A 264 -29.64 5.07 -2.02
C GLU A 264 -29.09 5.43 -3.39
N VAL A 265 -27.79 5.24 -3.62
CA VAL A 265 -27.13 5.56 -4.88
C VAL A 265 -26.67 4.28 -5.57
N LYS A 266 -27.04 4.13 -6.84
CA LYS A 266 -26.55 3.07 -7.72
C LYS A 266 -25.95 3.70 -8.98
N ASN A 267 -24.63 3.58 -9.15
CA ASN A 267 -23.96 3.93 -10.40
C ASN A 267 -23.57 2.67 -11.18
N ASN A 268 -24.28 2.40 -12.28
CA ASN A 268 -23.93 1.39 -13.29
C ASN A 268 -23.38 2.01 -14.58
N GLY A 269 -23.62 3.31 -14.78
CA GLY A 269 -23.18 4.08 -15.94
C GLY A 269 -21.79 4.67 -15.77
N THR A 270 -21.54 5.77 -16.47
CA THR A 270 -20.31 6.56 -16.39
C THR A 270 -20.56 7.92 -15.77
N ILE A 271 -19.68 8.34 -14.87
CA ILE A 271 -19.64 9.70 -14.31
C ILE A 271 -18.29 10.31 -14.67
N SER A 272 -18.25 11.56 -15.12
CA SER A 272 -17.03 12.33 -15.39
C SER A 272 -17.10 13.69 -14.72
N VAL A 273 -16.05 14.06 -13.97
CA VAL A 273 -16.03 15.31 -13.18
C VAL A 273 -14.75 16.11 -13.39
N GLY A 274 -14.87 17.44 -13.33
CA GLY A 274 -13.78 18.41 -13.49
C GLY A 274 -12.91 18.62 -12.26
N GLU A 275 -12.27 19.80 -12.18
CA GLU A 275 -11.35 20.20 -11.11
C GLU A 275 -12.11 20.50 -9.80
N ASN A 276 -11.55 20.11 -8.63
CA ASN A 276 -12.19 20.26 -7.32
C ASN A 276 -13.60 19.65 -7.22
N SER A 277 -13.92 18.70 -8.10
CA SER A 277 -15.27 18.13 -8.24
C SER A 277 -15.34 16.71 -7.70
N THR A 278 -16.54 16.26 -7.33
CA THR A 278 -16.77 14.93 -6.76
C THR A 278 -17.66 14.09 -7.67
N GLY A 279 -17.23 12.87 -8.01
CA GLY A 279 -18.04 11.94 -8.81
C GLY A 279 -19.36 11.61 -8.11
N ILE A 280 -19.26 11.02 -6.91
CA ILE A 280 -20.41 10.77 -6.04
C ILE A 280 -20.12 11.33 -4.64
N PHE A 281 -20.89 12.34 -4.23
CA PHE A 281 -20.87 12.89 -2.88
C PHE A 281 -22.04 12.32 -2.08
N TYR A 282 -21.76 11.73 -0.92
CA TYR A 282 -22.77 11.29 0.03
C TYR A 282 -22.53 11.89 1.41
N SER A 283 -23.57 12.43 2.05
CA SER A 283 -23.49 12.82 3.47
C SER A 283 -24.81 12.64 4.23
N ASP A 284 -24.71 12.08 5.44
CA ASP A 284 -25.78 12.08 6.45
C ASP A 284 -25.63 13.22 7.48
N VAL A 285 -24.71 14.13 7.22
CA VAL A 285 -24.38 15.28 8.06
C VAL A 285 -24.78 16.53 7.30
N GLU A 286 -25.92 17.10 7.68
CA GLU A 286 -26.46 18.27 7.01
C GLU A 286 -26.30 19.49 7.91
N LYS A 287 -25.35 20.37 7.58
CA LYS A 287 -25.00 21.55 8.39
C LYS A 287 -24.65 21.12 9.83
N SER A 288 -25.50 21.44 10.81
CA SER A 288 -25.33 21.07 12.22
C SER A 288 -26.14 19.83 12.63
N THR A 289 -26.86 19.21 11.70
CA THR A 289 -27.73 18.05 11.97
C THR A 289 -27.05 16.76 11.55
N THR A 290 -26.88 15.84 12.50
CA THR A 290 -26.37 14.49 12.24
C THR A 290 -27.53 13.51 12.17
N HIS A 291 -27.65 12.80 11.05
CA HIS A 291 -28.64 11.74 10.89
C HIS A 291 -28.04 10.37 11.24
N THR A 292 -28.90 9.39 11.50
CA THR A 292 -28.48 7.98 11.58
C THR A 292 -28.22 7.46 10.16
N THR A 293 -27.10 6.77 9.95
CA THR A 293 -26.74 6.15 8.67
C THR A 293 -27.16 4.68 8.64
N GLU A 294 -27.98 4.35 7.64
CA GLU A 294 -28.53 3.01 7.38
C GLU A 294 -28.17 2.51 5.97
N THR A 295 -27.76 3.41 5.07
CA THR A 295 -27.39 3.07 3.69
C THR A 295 -25.90 3.16 3.45
N GLY A 296 -25.34 2.13 2.80
CA GLY A 296 -24.02 2.20 2.20
C GLY A 296 -24.00 2.98 0.88
N LEU A 297 -22.81 3.12 0.31
CA LEU A 297 -22.59 3.74 -1.00
C LEU A 297 -21.81 2.77 -1.89
N LYS A 298 -22.31 2.49 -3.10
CA LYS A 298 -21.72 1.52 -4.02
C LYS A 298 -21.54 2.07 -5.43
N ASN A 299 -20.34 1.93 -5.99
CA ASN A 299 -20.06 2.14 -7.42
C ASN A 299 -19.89 0.80 -8.14
N GLU A 300 -20.73 0.53 -9.16
CA GLU A 300 -20.63 -0.65 -10.03
C GLU A 300 -20.20 -0.29 -11.47
N GLY A 301 -20.25 1.00 -11.82
CA GLY A 301 -19.90 1.57 -13.11
C GLY A 301 -18.55 2.28 -13.10
N THR A 302 -18.39 3.27 -13.98
CA THR A 302 -17.13 4.03 -14.14
C THR A 302 -17.27 5.45 -13.59
N ILE A 303 -16.25 5.91 -12.88
CA ILE A 303 -16.06 7.31 -12.49
C ILE A 303 -14.72 7.78 -13.06
N THR A 304 -14.70 8.89 -13.79
CA THR A 304 -13.50 9.46 -14.42
C THR A 304 -13.25 10.87 -13.91
N LEU A 305 -12.07 11.07 -13.32
CA LEU A 305 -11.59 12.34 -12.79
C LEU A 305 -10.80 13.07 -13.89
N THR A 306 -11.35 14.19 -14.36
CA THR A 306 -10.82 14.95 -15.50
C THR A 306 -10.13 16.26 -15.12
N GLY A 307 -10.22 16.67 -13.84
CA GLY A 307 -9.50 17.79 -13.27
C GLY A 307 -8.63 17.39 -12.07
N THR A 308 -7.76 18.31 -11.64
CA THR A 308 -6.96 18.15 -10.41
C THR A 308 -7.84 18.30 -9.17
N ASP A 309 -7.38 17.74 -8.04
CA ASP A 309 -8.04 17.81 -6.73
C ASP A 309 -9.48 17.27 -6.74
N ALA A 310 -9.80 16.43 -7.72
CA ALA A 310 -11.10 15.78 -7.85
C ALA A 310 -11.17 14.50 -7.00
N VAL A 311 -12.37 14.16 -6.54
CA VAL A 311 -12.65 12.99 -5.72
C VAL A 311 -13.59 12.04 -6.46
N GLY A 312 -13.25 10.76 -6.58
CA GLY A 312 -14.12 9.76 -7.19
C GLY A 312 -15.41 9.57 -6.39
N MET A 313 -15.25 9.16 -5.14
CA MET A 313 -16.35 8.95 -4.21
C MET A 313 -16.02 9.55 -2.84
N TYR A 314 -16.94 10.34 -2.30
CA TYR A 314 -16.85 10.92 -0.96
C TYR A 314 -18.01 10.40 -0.11
N TYR A 315 -17.70 9.88 1.08
CA TYR A 315 -18.69 9.30 1.98
C TYR A 315 -18.55 9.85 3.40
N GLU A 316 -19.54 10.64 3.83
CA GLU A 316 -19.65 11.16 5.20
C GLU A 316 -20.86 10.57 5.94
N PRO A 317 -20.69 9.46 6.67
CA PRO A 317 -21.75 8.92 7.50
C PRO A 317 -21.98 9.79 8.75
N GLY A 318 -23.22 9.76 9.24
CA GLY A 318 -23.60 10.31 10.52
C GLY A 318 -23.35 9.31 11.65
N ASN A 319 -24.37 9.03 12.46
CA ASN A 319 -24.28 8.01 13.52
C ASN A 319 -24.64 6.63 12.95
N ILE A 320 -23.84 5.61 13.22
CA ILE A 320 -24.10 4.25 12.72
C ILE A 320 -24.86 3.45 13.78
N VAL A 321 -25.91 2.73 13.40
CA VAL A 321 -26.72 1.95 14.35
C VAL A 321 -25.89 0.82 14.99
N LYS A 322 -25.20 0.04 14.14
CA LYS A 322 -24.37 -1.10 14.55
C LYS A 322 -23.07 -1.07 13.74
N SER A 323 -21.92 -1.25 14.40
CA SER A 323 -20.62 -1.29 13.70
C SER A 323 -20.65 -2.29 12.54
N ASN A 324 -20.11 -1.88 11.40
CA ASN A 324 -20.08 -2.62 10.13
C ASN A 324 -21.47 -3.00 9.58
N SER A 325 -22.53 -2.24 9.90
CA SER A 325 -23.84 -2.43 9.28
C SER A 325 -23.97 -1.81 7.88
N VAL A 326 -23.05 -0.94 7.49
CA VAL A 326 -23.02 -0.26 6.20
C VAL A 326 -21.66 -0.41 5.55
N THR A 327 -21.63 -0.30 4.22
CA THR A 327 -20.43 -0.49 3.40
C THR A 327 -20.29 0.66 2.41
N PHE A 328 -19.08 1.19 2.30
CA PHE A 328 -18.67 2.13 1.26
C PHE A 328 -17.74 1.41 0.28
N GLU A 329 -18.21 1.16 -0.95
CA GLU A 329 -17.58 0.20 -1.86
C GLU A 329 -17.42 0.73 -3.29
N ASN A 330 -16.21 0.58 -3.85
CA ASN A 330 -16.01 0.44 -5.30
C ASN A 330 -16.05 -1.05 -5.65
N ALA A 331 -17.18 -1.50 -6.22
CA ALA A 331 -17.48 -2.92 -6.41
C ALA A 331 -16.57 -3.58 -7.43
N SER A 332 -16.61 -4.91 -7.56
CA SER A 332 -15.74 -5.66 -8.47
C SER A 332 -15.80 -5.21 -9.94
N SER A 333 -16.96 -4.77 -10.42
CA SER A 333 -17.13 -4.16 -11.76
C SER A 333 -16.82 -2.66 -11.79
N GLY A 334 -16.75 -2.03 -10.63
CA GLY A 334 -16.53 -0.61 -10.45
C GLY A 334 -15.13 -0.18 -10.87
N LYS A 335 -15.06 0.94 -11.59
CA LYS A 335 -13.81 1.55 -12.03
C LYS A 335 -13.76 3.03 -11.64
N ILE A 336 -12.67 3.45 -11.01
CA ILE A 336 -12.36 4.87 -10.76
C ILE A 336 -11.04 5.17 -11.46
N THR A 337 -11.04 6.14 -12.39
CA THR A 337 -9.84 6.53 -13.14
C THR A 337 -9.58 8.03 -13.06
N ALA A 338 -8.32 8.44 -13.20
CA ALA A 338 -7.96 9.85 -13.38
C ALA A 338 -7.19 10.09 -14.68
N THR A 339 -7.44 11.25 -15.28
CA THR A 339 -6.68 11.78 -16.43
C THR A 339 -5.79 12.97 -16.04
N LYS A 340 -5.85 13.39 -14.78
CA LYS A 340 -5.06 14.47 -14.18
C LYS A 340 -4.43 14.02 -12.87
N ASP A 341 -3.42 14.76 -12.45
CA ASP A 341 -2.66 14.53 -11.22
C ASP A 341 -3.41 15.06 -9.98
N SER A 342 -2.91 14.68 -8.79
CA SER A 342 -3.40 15.09 -7.46
C SER A 342 -4.90 14.84 -7.28
N THR A 343 -5.32 13.58 -7.37
CA THR A 343 -6.75 13.20 -7.22
C THR A 343 -6.92 12.13 -6.15
N GLU A 344 -8.15 11.97 -5.67
CA GLU A 344 -8.51 10.95 -4.68
C GLU A 344 -9.54 9.98 -5.25
N GLY A 345 -9.29 8.67 -5.14
CA GLY A 345 -10.22 7.66 -5.63
C GLY A 345 -11.46 7.56 -4.73
N MET A 346 -11.23 7.20 -3.47
CA MET A 346 -12.26 7.10 -2.44
C MET A 346 -11.82 7.87 -1.19
N TYR A 347 -12.68 8.76 -0.69
CA TYR A 347 -12.49 9.46 0.58
C TYR A 347 -13.60 9.10 1.57
N ALA A 348 -13.23 8.39 2.63
CA ALA A 348 -14.10 7.92 3.70
C ALA A 348 -13.91 8.76 4.97
N LYS A 349 -14.98 9.36 5.51
CA LYS A 349 -14.95 10.08 6.79
C LYS A 349 -15.28 9.15 7.95
N VAL A 350 -14.65 9.32 9.10
CA VAL A 350 -15.08 8.64 10.33
C VAL A 350 -16.53 9.03 10.65
N SER A 351 -17.33 8.03 11.03
CA SER A 351 -18.70 8.22 11.53
C SER A 351 -18.71 9.15 12.74
N LYS A 352 -19.79 9.92 12.92
CA LYS A 352 -19.84 10.93 14.00
C LYS A 352 -19.81 10.32 15.40
N ASP A 353 -20.20 9.06 15.53
CA ASP A 353 -20.14 8.28 16.78
C ASP A 353 -18.94 7.32 16.85
N GLY A 354 -18.02 7.38 15.87
CA GLY A 354 -16.78 6.61 15.85
C GLY A 354 -16.94 5.10 15.61
N LYS A 355 -18.15 4.61 15.27
CA LYS A 355 -18.35 3.19 14.95
C LYS A 355 -17.76 2.83 13.59
N ALA A 356 -17.12 1.67 13.52
CA ALA A 356 -16.58 1.10 12.29
C ALA A 356 -17.64 0.95 11.19
N TYR A 357 -17.19 1.10 9.94
CA TYR A 357 -17.86 0.62 8.76
C TYR A 357 -16.82 0.20 7.71
N ASP A 358 -17.21 -0.69 6.82
CA ASP A 358 -16.32 -1.25 5.81
C ASP A 358 -16.10 -0.26 4.67
N THR A 359 -14.84 0.06 4.36
CA THR A 359 -14.44 0.82 3.16
C THR A 359 -13.63 -0.08 2.24
N ILE A 360 -14.21 -0.44 1.09
CA ILE A 360 -13.71 -1.53 0.26
C ILE A 360 -13.46 -1.06 -1.18
N ASN A 361 -12.27 -1.33 -1.70
CA ASN A 361 -12.03 -1.40 -3.14
C ASN A 361 -11.99 -2.87 -3.58
N ALA A 362 -13.05 -3.33 -4.23
CA ALA A 362 -13.11 -4.64 -4.88
C ALA A 362 -12.84 -4.55 -6.40
N GLY A 363 -13.06 -3.38 -6.99
CA GLY A 363 -12.83 -3.11 -8.41
C GLY A 363 -11.45 -2.54 -8.71
N THR A 364 -11.42 -1.56 -9.61
CA THR A 364 -10.18 -0.94 -10.08
C THR A 364 -10.14 0.55 -9.76
N ILE A 365 -9.03 1.00 -9.16
CA ILE A 365 -8.67 2.41 -9.00
C ILE A 365 -7.37 2.66 -9.77
N GLU A 366 -7.39 3.53 -10.77
CA GLU A 366 -6.23 3.88 -11.62
C GLU A 366 -6.05 5.39 -11.67
N LEU A 367 -5.13 5.93 -10.88
CA LEU A 367 -4.91 7.37 -10.76
C LEU A 367 -3.50 7.76 -11.24
N GLN A 368 -3.33 9.05 -11.57
CA GLN A 368 -2.08 9.58 -12.10
C GLN A 368 -1.10 9.96 -10.98
N ASN A 369 -0.21 10.93 -11.22
CA ASN A 369 0.84 11.27 -10.27
C ASN A 369 0.30 12.15 -9.14
N GLY A 370 0.97 12.13 -7.99
CA GLY A 370 0.96 13.25 -7.07
C GLY A 370 1.91 14.35 -7.56
N THR A 371 1.62 15.59 -7.20
CA THR A 371 2.45 16.74 -7.53
C THR A 371 3.32 17.15 -6.34
N THR A 372 4.48 17.75 -6.62
CA THR A 372 5.32 18.36 -5.59
C THR A 372 5.65 19.78 -6.02
N THR A 373 5.26 20.76 -5.20
CA THR A 373 5.56 22.17 -5.42
C THR A 373 6.40 22.67 -4.25
N GLY A 374 7.69 22.92 -4.49
CA GLY A 374 8.64 23.24 -3.41
C GLY A 374 8.81 22.09 -2.43
N LYS A 375 8.50 22.31 -1.15
CA LYS A 375 8.54 21.29 -0.08
C LYS A 375 7.18 20.64 0.20
N THR A 376 6.13 21.04 -0.53
CA THR A 376 4.78 20.54 -0.32
C THR A 376 4.47 19.49 -1.39
N THR A 377 4.15 18.29 -0.95
CA THR A 377 3.66 17.20 -1.82
C THR A 377 2.14 17.13 -1.69
N ASN A 378 1.44 17.19 -2.82
CA ASN A 378 0.02 16.90 -2.93
C ASN A 378 -0.12 15.50 -3.57
N PRO A 379 -0.21 14.44 -2.75
CA PRO A 379 -0.25 13.09 -3.28
C PRO A 379 -1.58 12.81 -3.97
N THR A 380 -1.52 12.01 -5.04
CA THR A 380 -2.72 11.29 -5.49
C THR A 380 -2.97 10.12 -4.54
N ILE A 381 -4.20 9.89 -4.09
CA ILE A 381 -4.52 8.84 -3.11
C ILE A 381 -5.59 7.90 -3.64
N GLY A 382 -5.33 6.59 -3.67
CA GLY A 382 -6.31 5.60 -4.08
C GLY A 382 -7.49 5.53 -3.11
N MET A 383 -7.21 5.27 -1.84
CA MET A 383 -8.18 5.25 -0.74
C MET A 383 -7.66 6.06 0.45
N TYR A 384 -8.47 6.99 0.95
CA TYR A 384 -8.13 7.86 2.07
C TYR A 384 -9.19 7.79 3.17
N THR A 385 -8.75 7.78 4.43
CA THR A 385 -9.60 7.99 5.61
C THR A 385 -8.99 8.97 6.60
N ASP A 386 -9.83 9.74 7.29
CA ASP A 386 -9.42 10.63 8.38
C ASP A 386 -9.41 9.94 9.78
N ALA A 387 -9.45 8.60 9.80
CA ALA A 387 -9.32 7.80 11.02
C ALA A 387 -8.02 8.06 11.78
N LYS A 388 -8.13 8.14 13.11
CA LYS A 388 -7.01 8.37 14.05
C LYS A 388 -6.82 7.25 15.08
N SER A 389 -7.63 6.19 14.99
CA SER A 389 -7.63 5.05 15.90
C SER A 389 -8.12 3.80 15.19
N THR A 390 -7.86 2.64 15.78
CA THR A 390 -8.39 1.34 15.30
C THR A 390 -9.89 1.22 15.54
N GLY A 391 -10.58 0.43 14.72
CA GLY A 391 -12.00 0.12 14.85
C GLY A 391 -12.95 1.25 14.45
N THR A 392 -12.49 2.26 13.70
CA THR A 392 -13.35 3.41 13.30
C THR A 392 -13.63 3.44 11.81
N ASN A 393 -12.64 3.13 10.95
CA ASN A 393 -12.83 3.06 9.50
C ASN A 393 -11.67 2.32 8.80
N PRO A 394 -11.65 0.97 8.85
CA PRO A 394 -10.62 0.19 8.18
C PRO A 394 -10.74 0.28 6.66
N LEU A 395 -9.59 0.40 5.99
CA LEU A 395 -9.49 0.38 4.53
C LEU A 395 -9.16 -1.04 4.05
N LYS A 396 -9.91 -1.54 3.07
CA LYS A 396 -9.73 -2.89 2.50
C LYS A 396 -9.62 -2.85 0.98
N ASN A 397 -8.54 -3.41 0.44
CA ASN A 397 -8.36 -3.61 -1.00
C ASN A 397 -8.39 -5.11 -1.36
N THR A 398 -9.41 -5.54 -2.11
CA THR A 398 -9.48 -6.87 -2.71
C THR A 398 -9.32 -6.84 -4.23
N GLY A 399 -9.38 -5.64 -4.84
CA GLY A 399 -9.24 -5.42 -6.27
C GLY A 399 -7.85 -4.94 -6.67
N THR A 400 -7.79 -3.92 -7.54
CA THR A 400 -6.55 -3.30 -8.01
C THR A 400 -6.52 -1.82 -7.69
N ILE A 401 -5.38 -1.34 -7.16
CA ILE A 401 -5.06 0.08 -7.02
C ILE A 401 -3.76 0.34 -7.78
N THR A 402 -3.77 1.26 -8.73
CA THR A 402 -2.59 1.78 -9.40
C THR A 402 -2.55 3.29 -9.24
N VAL A 403 -1.47 3.82 -8.68
CA VAL A 403 -1.21 5.26 -8.58
C VAL A 403 0.16 5.58 -9.19
N GLY A 404 0.30 6.79 -9.73
CA GLY A 404 1.53 7.26 -10.36
C GLY A 404 2.64 7.60 -9.35
N ASN A 405 3.59 8.42 -9.81
CA ASN A 405 4.70 8.92 -8.99
C ASN A 405 4.17 9.78 -7.84
N ASN A 406 4.81 9.76 -6.67
CA ASN A 406 4.38 10.47 -5.45
C ASN A 406 2.93 10.14 -5.01
N GLY A 407 2.34 9.06 -5.53
CA GLY A 407 1.00 8.61 -5.17
C GLY A 407 0.99 7.70 -3.95
N ILE A 408 -0.13 7.64 -3.25
CA ILE A 408 -0.38 6.73 -2.14
C ILE A 408 -1.52 5.77 -2.51
N GLY A 409 -1.31 4.47 -2.38
CA GLY A 409 -2.36 3.48 -2.67
C GLY A 409 -3.49 3.55 -1.64
N MET A 410 -3.13 3.32 -0.37
CA MET A 410 -4.02 3.42 0.79
C MET A 410 -3.38 4.32 1.84
N TYR A 411 -4.14 5.27 2.39
CA TYR A 411 -3.71 6.14 3.47
C TYR A 411 -4.73 6.11 4.61
N GLY A 412 -4.38 5.42 5.70
CA GLY A 412 -5.24 5.32 6.87
C GLY A 412 -4.55 4.97 8.18
N PHE A 413 -5.32 4.31 9.06
CA PHE A 413 -4.88 3.80 10.36
C PHE A 413 -4.96 2.27 10.46
N GLU A 414 -5.89 1.66 9.72
CA GLU A 414 -6.09 0.21 9.60
C GLU A 414 -6.23 -0.16 8.13
N GLU A 415 -5.36 -1.05 7.66
CA GLU A 415 -5.23 -1.32 6.22
C GLU A 415 -5.11 -2.81 5.97
N THR A 416 -5.94 -3.34 5.08
CA THR A 416 -5.85 -4.73 4.63
C THR A 416 -5.85 -4.80 3.10
N THR A 417 -4.92 -5.56 2.52
CA THR A 417 -4.94 -5.84 1.08
C THR A 417 -4.80 -7.33 0.81
N SER A 418 -5.71 -7.86 0.00
CA SER A 418 -5.61 -9.17 -0.66
C SER A 418 -5.48 -9.04 -2.17
N GLY A 419 -5.70 -7.84 -2.70
CA GLY A 419 -5.57 -7.50 -4.11
C GLY A 419 -4.17 -7.01 -4.53
N THR A 420 -4.12 -6.34 -5.68
CA THR A 420 -2.89 -5.74 -6.22
C THR A 420 -2.81 -4.25 -5.90
N ILE A 421 -1.64 -3.77 -5.46
CA ILE A 421 -1.34 -2.34 -5.34
C ILE A 421 -0.03 -2.05 -6.10
N LYS A 422 -0.07 -1.10 -7.03
CA LYS A 422 1.08 -0.61 -7.78
C LYS A 422 1.25 0.89 -7.58
N VAL A 423 2.47 1.31 -7.24
CA VAL A 423 2.82 2.72 -7.08
C VAL A 423 4.01 3.11 -7.95
N GLY A 424 4.04 4.35 -8.43
CA GLY A 424 5.15 4.91 -9.19
C GLY A 424 6.38 5.24 -8.34
N ASN A 425 7.27 6.06 -8.90
CA ASN A 425 8.48 6.51 -8.20
C ASN A 425 8.12 7.39 -6.99
N SER A 426 8.86 7.25 -5.89
CA SER A 426 8.58 7.93 -4.62
C SER A 426 7.14 7.72 -4.10
N GLY A 427 6.42 6.72 -4.61
CA GLY A 427 5.06 6.39 -4.20
C GLY A 427 5.03 5.42 -3.01
N ILE A 428 3.88 5.35 -2.32
CA ILE A 428 3.69 4.52 -1.13
C ILE A 428 2.47 3.63 -1.31
N ALA A 429 2.60 2.31 -1.29
CA ALA A 429 1.43 1.44 -1.49
C ALA A 429 0.48 1.49 -0.29
N LEU A 430 1.00 1.38 0.93
CA LEU A 430 0.26 1.45 2.19
C LEU A 430 0.93 2.47 3.13
N TYR A 431 0.23 3.54 3.48
CA TYR A 431 0.68 4.54 4.44
C TYR A 431 -0.15 4.44 5.72
N THR A 432 0.40 3.78 6.73
CA THR A 432 -0.28 3.69 8.02
C THR A 432 0.23 4.73 9.03
N GLN A 433 -0.73 5.43 9.63
CA GLN A 433 -0.50 6.34 10.76
C GLN A 433 -0.45 5.61 12.11
N GLY A 434 -0.70 4.30 12.14
CA GLY A 434 -0.83 3.51 13.36
C GLY A 434 -1.32 2.09 13.09
N GLY A 435 -2.20 1.61 13.96
CA GLY A 435 -3.00 0.38 13.83
C GLY A 435 -2.38 -0.87 13.20
N PRO A 436 -3.20 -1.89 12.95
CA PRO A 436 -2.80 -3.09 12.21
C PRO A 436 -2.76 -2.85 10.69
N VAL A 437 -1.73 -3.42 10.06
CA VAL A 437 -1.63 -3.59 8.60
C VAL A 437 -1.60 -5.08 8.29
N ASN A 438 -2.42 -5.53 7.34
CA ASN A 438 -2.49 -6.93 6.91
C ASN A 438 -2.36 -7.05 5.38
N VAL A 439 -1.24 -7.58 4.91
CA VAL A 439 -1.02 -7.95 3.50
C VAL A 439 -1.21 -9.46 3.37
N GLU A 440 -2.31 -9.89 2.75
CA GLU A 440 -2.65 -11.31 2.61
C GLU A 440 -1.77 -12.02 1.57
N SER A 441 -1.79 -13.36 1.54
CA SER A 441 -0.86 -14.17 0.75
C SER A 441 -1.04 -14.06 -0.76
N ASN A 442 -2.25 -13.73 -1.21
CA ASN A 442 -2.58 -13.49 -2.62
C ASN A 442 -2.26 -12.05 -3.06
N ALA A 443 -1.96 -11.13 -2.14
CA ALA A 443 -1.68 -9.76 -2.48
C ALA A 443 -0.36 -9.60 -3.26
N LYS A 444 -0.34 -8.63 -4.18
CA LYS A 444 0.87 -8.20 -4.91
C LYS A 444 1.09 -6.71 -4.73
N ILE A 445 2.26 -6.34 -4.22
CA ILE A 445 2.70 -4.95 -4.06
C ILE A 445 3.86 -4.71 -5.03
N THR A 446 3.71 -3.72 -5.90
CA THR A 446 4.77 -3.29 -6.83
C THR A 446 5.11 -1.84 -6.56
N VAL A 447 6.36 -1.55 -6.21
CA VAL A 447 6.81 -0.19 -5.91
C VAL A 447 7.82 0.26 -6.96
N GLY A 448 7.71 1.50 -7.40
CA GLY A 448 8.62 2.12 -8.37
C GLY A 448 10.01 2.36 -7.80
N ASN A 449 10.70 3.35 -8.35
CA ASN A 449 12.07 3.70 -7.98
C ASN A 449 12.11 4.89 -7.00
N SER A 450 13.31 5.26 -6.56
CA SER A 450 13.61 6.54 -5.89
C SER A 450 12.76 6.76 -4.63
N ASP A 451 13.07 6.03 -3.57
CA ASP A 451 12.39 6.07 -2.27
C ASP A 451 10.91 5.66 -2.31
N ALA A 452 10.49 4.85 -3.30
CA ALA A 452 9.16 4.25 -3.27
C ALA A 452 9.09 3.17 -2.18
N VAL A 453 7.91 2.98 -1.57
CA VAL A 453 7.73 2.13 -0.39
C VAL A 453 6.49 1.26 -0.51
N GLY A 454 6.60 -0.02 -0.16
CA GLY A 454 5.44 -0.92 -0.06
C GLY A 454 4.58 -0.56 1.15
N ILE A 455 5.13 -0.67 2.35
CA ILE A 455 4.47 -0.28 3.59
C ILE A 455 5.30 0.80 4.30
N TYR A 456 4.74 1.98 4.48
CA TYR A 456 5.33 3.04 5.29
C TYR A 456 4.61 3.11 6.65
N ALA A 457 5.24 2.54 7.68
CA ALA A 457 4.69 2.46 9.02
C ALA A 457 5.17 3.62 9.89
N LYS A 458 4.37 4.69 9.96
CA LYS A 458 4.70 5.90 10.73
C LYS A 458 4.28 5.80 12.20
N GLY A 459 3.12 5.20 12.48
CA GLY A 459 2.58 5.12 13.83
C GLY A 459 3.35 4.16 14.74
N ASN A 460 3.13 4.28 16.05
CA ASN A 460 3.83 3.50 17.08
C ASN A 460 3.01 2.27 17.51
N ASN A 461 3.70 1.24 18.01
CA ASN A 461 3.11 -0.01 18.51
C ASN A 461 2.18 -0.73 17.51
N GLY A 462 2.36 -0.46 16.20
CA GLY A 462 1.61 -1.08 15.13
C GLY A 462 1.96 -2.56 14.94
N ILE A 463 1.01 -3.32 14.40
CA ILE A 463 1.17 -4.74 14.08
C ILE A 463 1.08 -4.88 12.56
N ILE A 464 2.21 -5.17 11.92
CA ILE A 464 2.30 -5.30 10.46
C ILE A 464 2.48 -6.78 10.13
N LYS A 465 1.44 -7.39 9.56
CA LYS A 465 1.47 -8.79 9.10
C LYS A 465 1.49 -8.80 7.58
N SER A 466 2.44 -9.53 7.00
CA SER A 466 2.58 -9.60 5.55
C SER A 466 2.87 -11.02 5.05
N ALA A 467 2.11 -11.45 4.06
CA ALA A 467 2.27 -12.71 3.37
C ALA A 467 2.31 -12.56 1.83
N GLY A 468 2.13 -11.34 1.31
CA GLY A 468 2.06 -11.07 -0.12
C GLY A 468 3.41 -11.03 -0.86
N LYS A 469 3.34 -10.76 -2.16
CA LYS A 469 4.49 -10.63 -3.07
C LYS A 469 4.93 -9.17 -3.22
N TYR A 470 6.23 -8.91 -3.23
CA TYR A 470 6.82 -7.57 -3.38
C TYR A 470 7.77 -7.52 -4.58
N GLU A 471 7.51 -6.59 -5.50
CA GLU A 471 8.45 -6.20 -6.55
C GLU A 471 8.96 -4.79 -6.23
N ILE A 472 10.25 -4.67 -5.91
CA ILE A 472 10.88 -3.44 -5.39
C ILE A 472 11.86 -2.88 -6.43
N GLY A 473 11.58 -1.66 -6.90
CA GLY A 473 12.44 -0.92 -7.83
C GLY A 473 13.76 -0.45 -7.24
N ASP A 474 14.49 0.36 -8.02
CA ASP A 474 15.79 0.89 -7.63
C ASP A 474 15.66 1.96 -6.53
N ASP A 475 16.56 1.95 -5.55
CA ASP A 475 16.56 2.89 -4.41
C ASP A 475 15.26 2.89 -3.60
N SER A 476 14.56 1.75 -3.54
CA SER A 476 13.23 1.62 -2.94
C SER A 476 13.14 0.59 -1.82
N TYR A 477 11.98 0.52 -1.17
CA TYR A 477 11.77 -0.23 0.05
C TYR A 477 10.54 -1.13 -0.01
N GLY A 478 10.64 -2.33 0.57
CA GLY A 478 9.47 -3.17 0.83
C GLY A 478 8.66 -2.63 2.00
N ILE A 479 9.27 -2.58 3.18
CA ILE A 479 8.68 -2.10 4.43
C ILE A 479 9.63 -1.10 5.09
N VAL A 480 9.14 0.09 5.39
CA VAL A 480 9.84 1.13 6.15
C VAL A 480 9.14 1.31 7.49
N ASN A 481 9.87 1.02 8.57
CA ASN A 481 9.43 1.32 9.93
C ASN A 481 10.00 2.64 10.41
N LYS A 482 9.11 3.60 10.70
CA LYS A 482 9.45 4.88 11.34
C LYS A 482 8.81 5.05 12.71
N GLY A 483 7.94 4.14 13.12
CA GLY A 483 7.32 4.13 14.45
C GLY A 483 8.07 3.28 15.47
N THR A 484 8.03 3.70 16.73
CA THR A 484 8.61 2.97 17.86
C THR A 484 7.71 1.81 18.28
N GLY A 485 8.30 0.66 18.59
CA GLY A 485 7.55 -0.49 19.14
C GLY A 485 6.74 -1.28 18.11
N ASN A 486 6.88 -0.99 16.82
CA ASN A 486 6.16 -1.71 15.76
C ASN A 486 6.66 -3.16 15.64
N ASN A 487 5.74 -4.10 15.49
CA ASN A 487 6.04 -5.50 15.24
C ASN A 487 5.73 -5.86 13.80
N ILE A 488 6.75 -6.24 13.04
CA ILE A 488 6.66 -6.63 11.63
C ILE A 488 6.83 -8.14 11.55
N THR A 489 5.83 -8.83 10.98
CA THR A 489 5.86 -10.27 10.78
C THR A 489 5.58 -10.59 9.33
N VAL A 490 6.59 -11.11 8.63
CA VAL A 490 6.46 -11.60 7.25
C VAL A 490 6.49 -13.13 7.25
N THR A 491 5.37 -13.80 6.96
CA THR A 491 5.24 -15.26 7.20
C THR A 491 5.62 -16.13 6.01
N VAL A 492 5.15 -15.81 4.81
CA VAL A 492 5.37 -16.64 3.59
C VAL A 492 5.59 -15.82 2.32
N GLY A 493 5.59 -14.49 2.42
CA GLY A 493 5.72 -13.60 1.27
C GLY A 493 6.99 -13.85 0.45
N ASN A 494 7.03 -13.26 -0.74
CA ASN A 494 8.27 -13.16 -1.50
C ASN A 494 8.59 -11.71 -1.81
N ALA A 495 9.87 -11.37 -1.83
CA ALA A 495 10.36 -10.06 -2.21
C ALA A 495 11.44 -10.18 -3.28
N LYS A 496 11.37 -9.31 -4.27
CA LYS A 496 12.37 -9.19 -5.34
C LYS A 496 12.89 -7.76 -5.38
N LEU A 497 14.18 -7.58 -5.14
CA LEU A 497 14.87 -6.30 -5.05
C LEU A 497 15.66 -6.02 -6.33
N SER A 498 15.59 -4.78 -6.82
CA SER A 498 16.39 -4.32 -7.96
C SER A 498 17.77 -3.85 -7.50
N ASN A 499 18.13 -2.57 -7.60
CA ASN A 499 19.40 -2.02 -7.10
C ASN A 499 19.19 -1.14 -5.86
N ARG A 500 20.12 -1.18 -4.89
CA ARG A 500 20.11 -0.34 -3.67
C ARG A 500 18.80 -0.44 -2.86
N GLY A 501 18.02 -1.48 -3.11
CA GLY A 501 16.74 -1.71 -2.46
C GLY A 501 16.93 -2.29 -1.05
N LYS A 502 15.93 -2.08 -0.19
CA LYS A 502 15.88 -2.71 1.13
C LYS A 502 14.54 -3.41 1.30
N PHE A 503 14.52 -4.70 1.63
CA PHE A 503 13.23 -5.35 1.84
C PHE A 503 12.58 -4.82 3.12
N ILE A 504 13.30 -4.86 4.24
CA ILE A 504 12.84 -4.23 5.50
C ILE A 504 13.89 -3.25 5.99
N TYR A 505 13.45 -2.03 6.30
CA TYR A 505 14.26 -0.98 6.90
C TYR A 505 13.61 -0.46 8.19
N SER A 506 14.36 -0.47 9.29
CA SER A 506 13.97 0.15 10.56
C SER A 506 15.17 0.85 11.20
N ASP A 507 15.01 2.14 11.50
CA ASP A 507 15.98 2.90 12.32
C ASP A 507 15.56 2.95 13.80
N LYS A 508 14.57 2.13 14.19
CA LYS A 508 14.02 2.09 15.53
C LYS A 508 14.57 0.92 16.31
N SER A 509 15.03 1.20 17.52
CA SER A 509 15.60 0.22 18.47
C SER A 509 14.55 -0.64 19.18
N THR A 510 13.28 -0.21 19.16
CA THR A 510 12.16 -0.92 19.78
C THR A 510 11.24 -1.52 18.72
N GLY A 511 10.66 -2.68 19.04
CA GLY A 511 9.89 -3.48 18.10
C GLY A 511 10.65 -4.73 17.64
N THR A 512 9.97 -5.62 16.93
CA THR A 512 10.55 -6.88 16.42
C THR A 512 10.23 -7.05 14.94
N ILE A 513 11.23 -7.44 14.16
CA ILE A 513 11.08 -7.88 12.78
C ILE A 513 11.22 -9.41 12.76
N THR A 514 10.18 -10.12 12.32
CA THR A 514 10.22 -11.56 12.05
C THR A 514 10.07 -11.78 10.56
N ASN A 515 11.08 -12.37 9.93
CA ASN A 515 11.08 -12.69 8.51
C ASN A 515 11.16 -14.21 8.28
N ALA A 516 10.10 -14.77 7.71
CA ALA A 516 10.05 -16.11 7.16
C ALA A 516 9.89 -16.10 5.61
N ALA A 517 9.85 -14.92 4.99
CA ALA A 517 9.72 -14.76 3.55
C ALA A 517 11.00 -15.12 2.77
N THR A 518 10.80 -15.44 1.49
CA THR A 518 11.91 -15.54 0.53
C THR A 518 12.24 -14.16 -0.04
N VAL A 519 13.51 -13.76 0.05
CA VAL A 519 13.99 -12.46 -0.46
C VAL A 519 15.01 -12.73 -1.57
N THR A 520 14.85 -12.11 -2.74
CA THR A 520 15.74 -12.28 -3.89
C THR A 520 16.22 -10.93 -4.41
N SER A 521 17.42 -10.86 -4.98
CA SER A 521 17.90 -9.67 -5.70
C SER A 521 18.08 -9.93 -7.19
N THR A 522 17.99 -8.87 -7.99
CA THR A 522 18.50 -8.85 -9.37
C THR A 522 19.67 -7.89 -9.55
N GLY A 523 19.81 -6.89 -8.68
CA GLY A 523 20.85 -5.85 -8.77
C GLY A 523 21.80 -5.81 -7.56
N LYS A 524 22.56 -4.72 -7.47
CA LYS A 524 23.65 -4.53 -6.50
C LYS A 524 23.26 -3.68 -5.29
N ASP A 525 24.10 -3.71 -4.25
CA ASP A 525 24.04 -2.88 -3.05
C ASP A 525 22.71 -3.00 -2.25
N ASN A 526 22.04 -4.14 -2.36
CA ASN A 526 20.76 -4.40 -1.70
C ASN A 526 20.93 -4.82 -0.24
N TYR A 527 19.89 -4.60 0.56
CA TYR A 527 19.78 -5.11 1.92
C TYR A 527 18.55 -6.00 2.05
N GLY A 528 18.72 -7.23 2.54
CA GLY A 528 17.59 -8.04 2.97
C GLY A 528 16.88 -7.34 4.14
N ILE A 529 17.58 -7.17 5.25
CA ILE A 529 17.07 -6.45 6.42
C ILE A 529 18.11 -5.46 6.93
N TYR A 530 17.68 -4.21 7.11
CA TYR A 530 18.40 -3.19 7.87
C TYR A 530 17.58 -2.88 9.12
N SER A 531 18.15 -3.04 10.31
CA SER A 531 17.43 -2.79 11.56
C SER A 531 18.31 -2.19 12.65
N SER A 532 17.75 -1.26 13.43
CA SER A 532 18.31 -0.89 14.74
C SER A 532 17.68 -1.66 15.91
N GLY A 533 16.60 -2.41 15.68
CA GLY A 533 15.88 -3.21 16.67
C GLY A 533 16.04 -4.72 16.45
N LYS A 534 15.26 -5.53 17.17
CA LYS A 534 15.33 -6.99 17.13
C LYS A 534 14.92 -7.57 15.76
N VAL A 535 15.70 -8.53 15.25
CA VAL A 535 15.43 -9.25 14.01
C VAL A 535 15.44 -10.75 14.26
N ILE A 536 14.47 -11.47 13.72
CA ILE A 536 14.40 -12.94 13.70
C ILE A 536 14.21 -13.35 12.24
N ASN A 537 15.22 -13.98 11.64
CA ASN A 537 15.15 -14.51 10.29
C ASN A 537 15.10 -16.04 10.30
N THR A 538 13.96 -16.60 9.90
CA THR A 538 13.77 -18.03 9.61
C THR A 538 13.66 -18.30 8.11
N GLY A 539 13.47 -17.25 7.29
CA GLY A 539 13.29 -17.34 5.84
C GLY A 539 14.59 -17.47 5.05
N ASN A 540 14.43 -17.58 3.73
CA ASN A 540 15.54 -17.71 2.78
C ASN A 540 15.81 -16.38 2.08
N MET A 541 17.04 -15.86 2.16
CA MET A 541 17.48 -14.72 1.37
C MET A 541 18.48 -15.20 0.32
N ASP A 542 18.20 -14.98 -0.96
CA ASP A 542 19.11 -15.21 -2.08
C ASP A 542 19.45 -13.88 -2.76
N LEU A 543 20.48 -13.23 -2.23
CA LEU A 543 20.98 -11.94 -2.72
C LEU A 543 22.27 -12.12 -3.53
N THR A 544 22.36 -13.22 -4.28
CA THR A 544 23.58 -13.59 -5.03
C THR A 544 23.77 -12.79 -6.31
N SER A 545 22.68 -12.26 -6.90
CA SER A 545 22.76 -11.41 -8.09
C SER A 545 23.21 -10.00 -7.70
N GLY A 546 24.23 -9.47 -8.38
CA GLY A 546 24.84 -8.17 -8.11
C GLY A 546 25.99 -8.22 -7.09
N THR A 547 26.67 -7.09 -6.93
CA THR A 547 27.78 -6.90 -6.00
C THR A 547 27.34 -6.14 -4.75
N GLY A 548 28.05 -6.26 -3.63
CA GLY A 548 27.85 -5.38 -2.48
C GLY A 548 26.56 -5.60 -1.69
N ASN A 549 25.82 -6.69 -1.96
CA ASN A 549 24.59 -6.99 -1.24
C ASN A 549 24.86 -7.36 0.22
N THR A 550 23.91 -7.10 1.10
CA THR A 550 23.97 -7.45 2.52
C THR A 550 22.72 -8.22 2.92
N GLY A 551 22.87 -9.39 3.53
CA GLY A 551 21.74 -10.17 4.04
C GLY A 551 21.04 -9.45 5.19
N ILE A 552 21.69 -9.39 6.34
CA ILE A 552 21.19 -8.69 7.53
C ILE A 552 22.25 -7.69 8.00
N LEU A 553 21.83 -6.46 8.26
CA LEU A 553 22.59 -5.46 8.99
C LEU A 553 21.82 -5.03 10.24
N VAL A 554 22.43 -5.22 11.40
CA VAL A 554 21.96 -4.66 12.68
C VAL A 554 22.89 -3.60 13.23
N THR A 555 22.27 -2.54 13.74
CA THR A 555 22.92 -1.35 14.32
C THR A 555 22.38 -1.16 15.75
N THR A 556 23.19 -0.65 16.69
CA THR A 556 22.86 -0.42 18.11
C THR A 556 22.88 -1.65 19.04
N GLY A 557 23.27 -1.44 20.31
CA GLY A 557 23.37 -2.49 21.34
C GLY A 557 22.08 -3.18 21.78
N THR A 558 20.93 -2.65 21.37
CA THR A 558 19.60 -3.25 21.54
C THR A 558 19.14 -4.05 20.32
N GLY A 559 19.81 -3.86 19.18
CA GLY A 559 19.56 -4.60 17.95
C GLY A 559 20.16 -5.99 18.03
N ASP A 560 19.33 -6.97 18.41
CA ASP A 560 19.67 -8.39 18.39
C ASP A 560 19.10 -9.05 17.12
N ALA A 561 19.96 -9.49 16.20
CA ALA A 561 19.56 -10.33 15.07
C ALA A 561 19.75 -11.82 15.37
N GLU A 562 18.76 -12.65 15.04
CA GLU A 562 18.86 -14.10 15.09
C GLU A 562 18.56 -14.68 13.71
N ASN A 563 19.55 -15.35 13.10
CA ASN A 563 19.38 -16.07 11.83
C ASN A 563 19.35 -17.58 12.07
N SER A 564 18.22 -18.20 11.78
CA SER A 564 18.05 -19.66 11.69
C SER A 564 17.73 -20.15 10.27
N GLY A 565 17.41 -19.23 9.35
CA GLY A 565 17.19 -19.51 7.93
C GLY A 565 18.47 -19.60 7.10
N ILE A 566 18.32 -19.41 5.78
CA ILE A 566 19.42 -19.41 4.81
C ILE A 566 19.64 -17.99 4.28
N ILE A 567 20.86 -17.50 4.31
CA ILE A 567 21.27 -16.24 3.68
C ILE A 567 22.34 -16.56 2.64
N LYS A 568 22.10 -16.25 1.37
CA LYS A 568 23.08 -16.36 0.28
C LYS A 568 23.40 -14.98 -0.29
N VAL A 569 24.67 -14.68 -0.50
CA VAL A 569 25.15 -13.41 -1.05
C VAL A 569 26.28 -13.64 -2.07
N GLY A 570 26.47 -12.70 -2.98
CA GLY A 570 27.41 -12.82 -4.11
C GLY A 570 28.79 -12.17 -3.88
N VAL A 571 29.35 -11.64 -4.97
CA VAL A 571 30.67 -10.96 -5.00
C VAL A 571 30.68 -9.71 -4.12
N SER A 572 31.77 -9.48 -3.39
CA SER A 572 31.98 -8.30 -2.53
C SER A 572 30.82 -8.02 -1.55
N SER A 573 30.07 -9.07 -1.20
CA SER A 573 28.83 -8.99 -0.43
C SER A 573 29.03 -9.50 0.99
N LYS A 574 28.06 -9.23 1.88
CA LYS A 574 28.14 -9.55 3.31
C LYS A 574 26.93 -10.36 3.77
N GLY A 575 27.15 -11.49 4.43
CA GLY A 575 26.07 -12.31 4.95
C GLY A 575 25.33 -11.65 6.11
N ILE A 576 25.96 -11.64 7.28
CA ILE A 576 25.45 -10.99 8.50
C ILE A 576 26.44 -9.93 8.95
N VAL A 577 25.92 -8.73 9.21
CA VAL A 577 26.68 -7.58 9.69
C VAL A 577 26.12 -7.09 11.03
N ALA A 578 27.01 -6.91 12.01
CA ALA A 578 26.68 -6.29 13.29
C ALA A 578 27.63 -5.12 13.58
N ASN A 579 27.09 -3.90 13.58
CA ASN A 579 27.86 -2.66 13.78
C ASN A 579 27.28 -1.82 14.92
N GLU A 580 28.04 -0.83 15.37
CA GLU A 580 27.59 0.15 16.37
C GLU A 580 27.07 -0.53 17.65
N SER A 581 27.84 -1.47 18.20
CA SER A 581 27.45 -2.33 19.32
C SER A 581 26.30 -3.32 19.05
N GLY A 582 25.81 -3.41 17.80
CA GLY A 582 24.86 -4.41 17.34
C GLY A 582 25.27 -5.84 17.65
N LYS A 583 24.27 -6.71 17.84
CA LYS A 583 24.49 -8.11 18.20
C LYS A 583 23.78 -9.01 17.20
N ALA A 584 24.46 -10.05 16.74
CA ALA A 584 23.83 -11.07 15.92
C ALA A 584 24.16 -12.48 16.41
N LYS A 585 23.23 -13.41 16.19
CA LYS A 585 23.37 -14.83 16.46
C LYS A 585 23.03 -15.61 15.20
N ASN A 586 23.90 -16.56 14.84
CA ASN A 586 23.69 -17.46 13.72
C ASN A 586 23.54 -18.92 14.19
N THR A 587 22.40 -19.52 13.87
CA THR A 587 22.10 -20.95 14.00
C THR A 587 21.79 -21.61 12.65
N GLY A 588 21.52 -20.81 11.62
CA GLY A 588 21.23 -21.24 10.25
C GLY A 588 22.45 -21.25 9.32
N THR A 589 22.19 -21.07 8.03
CA THR A 589 23.24 -21.07 6.98
C THR A 589 23.49 -19.66 6.45
N VAL A 590 24.75 -19.29 6.31
CA VAL A 590 25.22 -18.11 5.56
C VAL A 590 26.14 -18.61 4.45
N GLU A 591 25.85 -18.30 3.19
CA GLU A 591 26.66 -18.70 2.03
C GLU A 591 27.09 -17.46 1.22
N VAL A 592 28.39 -17.25 1.06
CA VAL A 592 28.98 -16.28 0.13
C VAL A 592 29.43 -17.05 -1.11
N THR A 593 28.94 -16.69 -2.30
CA THR A 593 29.21 -17.45 -3.53
C THR A 593 30.20 -16.80 -4.49
N GLY A 594 30.67 -15.58 -4.17
CA GLY A 594 31.61 -14.85 -5.02
C GLY A 594 32.76 -14.21 -4.24
N ASP A 595 33.77 -13.77 -5.00
CA ASP A 595 35.04 -13.25 -4.49
C ASP A 595 34.87 -12.02 -3.57
N ASN A 596 35.85 -11.81 -2.69
CA ASN A 596 35.93 -10.67 -1.77
C ASN A 596 34.73 -10.50 -0.82
N GLY A 597 33.86 -11.50 -0.70
CA GLY A 597 32.72 -11.46 0.20
C GLY A 597 33.07 -11.87 1.63
N LEU A 598 32.21 -11.46 2.57
CA LEU A 598 32.35 -11.70 4.00
C LEU A 598 31.15 -12.49 4.52
N GLY A 599 31.40 -13.62 5.19
CA GLY A 599 30.32 -14.42 5.79
C GLY A 599 29.70 -13.69 6.99
N LEU A 600 30.49 -13.58 8.06
CA LEU A 600 30.17 -12.80 9.26
C LEU A 600 31.10 -11.60 9.34
N TYR A 601 30.55 -10.40 9.48
CA TYR A 601 31.34 -9.18 9.58
C TYR A 601 30.86 -8.30 10.73
N THR A 602 31.80 -7.79 11.54
CA THR A 602 31.46 -6.85 12.60
C THR A 602 32.52 -5.77 12.75
N ALA A 603 32.08 -4.54 13.02
CA ALA A 603 32.92 -3.38 13.27
C ALA A 603 32.31 -2.50 14.36
N THR A 604 33.05 -1.48 14.83
CA THR A 604 32.53 -0.44 15.75
C THR A 604 31.85 -0.99 17.02
N GLY A 605 32.46 -2.01 17.63
CA GLY A 605 32.02 -2.61 18.90
C GLY A 605 30.91 -3.65 18.79
N GLY A 606 30.48 -4.02 17.57
CA GLY A 606 29.50 -5.08 17.37
C GLY A 606 29.98 -6.47 17.82
N THR A 607 29.04 -7.40 17.98
CA THR A 607 29.31 -8.80 18.36
C THR A 607 28.48 -9.77 17.54
N ILE A 608 29.10 -10.82 17.01
CA ILE A 608 28.39 -11.92 16.34
C ILE A 608 28.70 -13.24 17.03
N THR A 609 27.68 -14.04 17.34
CA THR A 609 27.84 -15.39 17.91
C THR A 609 27.33 -16.44 16.94
N ASN A 610 28.20 -17.37 16.51
CA ASN A 610 27.81 -18.55 15.74
C ASN A 610 27.76 -19.77 16.68
N THR A 611 26.59 -20.37 16.87
CA THR A 611 26.42 -21.47 17.83
C THR A 611 26.35 -22.83 17.17
N THR A 612 25.43 -23.01 16.21
CA THR A 612 25.24 -24.26 15.45
C THR A 612 25.21 -24.01 13.96
N GLY A 613 25.29 -22.75 13.55
CA GLY A 613 25.17 -22.36 12.16
C GLY A 613 26.40 -22.70 11.33
N THR A 614 26.17 -22.76 10.03
CA THR A 614 27.21 -22.98 9.02
C THR A 614 27.42 -21.70 8.24
N VAL A 615 28.65 -21.21 8.21
CA VAL A 615 29.07 -20.11 7.33
C VAL A 615 29.93 -20.70 6.24
N LYS A 616 29.51 -20.58 5.00
CA LYS A 616 30.21 -21.09 3.83
C LYS A 616 30.63 -19.93 2.95
N THR A 617 31.86 -19.94 2.48
CA THR A 617 32.31 -18.99 1.47
C THR A 617 32.94 -19.76 0.32
N LYS A 618 32.61 -19.35 -0.90
CA LYS A 618 33.15 -19.85 -2.16
C LYS A 618 33.58 -18.64 -2.97
N GLY A 619 34.86 -18.56 -3.31
CA GLY A 619 35.42 -17.45 -4.06
C GLY A 619 36.72 -16.97 -3.45
N ASP A 620 37.51 -16.32 -4.27
CA ASP A 620 38.85 -15.87 -3.91
C ASP A 620 38.78 -14.66 -2.96
N SER A 621 39.78 -14.57 -2.07
CA SER A 621 39.90 -13.47 -1.10
C SER A 621 38.67 -13.29 -0.20
N THR A 622 37.84 -14.33 -0.05
CA THR A 622 36.70 -14.32 0.86
C THR A 622 37.17 -14.45 2.31
N ILE A 623 36.36 -13.94 3.24
CA ILE A 623 36.59 -14.14 4.67
C ILE A 623 35.35 -14.76 5.32
N GLY A 624 35.52 -15.89 5.99
CA GLY A 624 34.44 -16.58 6.70
C GLY A 624 33.89 -15.74 7.86
N ALA A 625 34.78 -15.28 8.73
CA ALA A 625 34.45 -14.40 9.86
C ALA A 625 35.48 -13.28 10.01
N TYR A 626 35.04 -12.02 10.04
CA TYR A 626 35.91 -10.85 10.20
C TYR A 626 35.41 -9.92 11.31
N ALA A 627 36.21 -9.81 12.38
CA ALA A 627 36.00 -8.86 13.47
C ALA A 627 36.99 -7.69 13.38
N ALA A 628 36.49 -6.49 13.08
CA ALA A 628 37.27 -5.27 12.93
C ALA A 628 37.25 -4.39 14.17
N GLY A 629 38.37 -3.74 14.49
CA GLY A 629 38.50 -2.85 15.64
C GLY A 629 38.23 -3.57 16.96
N ASN A 630 37.48 -2.94 17.87
CA ASN A 630 37.14 -3.53 19.18
C ASN A 630 35.97 -4.54 19.13
N SER A 631 35.48 -4.93 17.93
CA SER A 631 34.38 -5.88 17.76
C SER A 631 34.80 -7.33 17.98
N ASN A 632 33.82 -8.22 18.18
CA ASN A 632 34.09 -9.61 18.55
C ASN A 632 33.23 -10.59 17.75
N ILE A 633 33.83 -11.71 17.32
CA ILE A 633 33.07 -12.86 16.79
C ILE A 633 33.32 -14.08 17.67
N ASN A 634 32.25 -14.72 18.12
CA ASN A 634 32.29 -15.87 19.02
C ASN A 634 31.73 -17.11 18.32
N LEU A 635 32.60 -18.06 18.00
CA LEU A 635 32.21 -19.38 17.54
C LEU A 635 32.13 -20.29 18.76
N THR A 636 30.92 -20.58 19.25
CA THR A 636 30.71 -21.50 20.39
C THR A 636 30.32 -22.91 19.92
N GLY A 637 30.22 -23.09 18.60
CA GLY A 637 29.97 -24.34 17.89
C GLY A 637 29.82 -24.04 16.39
N GLY A 638 29.14 -24.92 15.66
CA GLY A 638 28.93 -24.75 14.22
C GLY A 638 30.23 -24.82 13.40
N GLU A 639 30.15 -24.40 12.14
CA GLU A 639 31.26 -24.51 11.19
C GLU A 639 31.44 -23.23 10.36
N ILE A 640 32.69 -22.78 10.23
CA ILE A 640 33.11 -21.84 9.18
C ILE A 640 33.83 -22.65 8.12
N LYS A 641 33.29 -22.70 6.90
CA LYS A 641 33.83 -23.42 5.74
C LYS A 641 34.20 -22.43 4.63
N VAL A 642 35.48 -22.33 4.32
CA VAL A 642 36.02 -21.37 3.34
C VAL A 642 36.69 -22.12 2.19
N GLU A 643 36.26 -21.84 0.97
CA GLU A 643 36.78 -22.43 -0.27
C GLU A 643 37.17 -21.30 -1.24
N GLY A 644 38.45 -21.19 -1.59
CA GLY A 644 38.93 -20.17 -2.53
C GLY A 644 40.40 -19.81 -2.31
N LYS A 645 41.04 -19.22 -3.33
CA LYS A 645 42.42 -18.77 -3.25
C LYS A 645 42.53 -17.52 -2.38
N SER A 646 43.60 -17.40 -1.59
CA SER A 646 43.87 -16.23 -0.73
C SER A 646 42.75 -15.94 0.27
N ALA A 647 41.91 -16.93 0.58
CA ALA A 647 40.77 -16.77 1.45
C ALA A 647 41.19 -16.93 2.92
N THR A 648 40.41 -16.34 3.83
CA THR A 648 40.68 -16.40 5.29
C THR A 648 39.51 -17.02 6.04
N GLY A 649 39.79 -18.01 6.89
CA GLY A 649 38.77 -18.61 7.77
C GLY A 649 38.23 -17.62 8.78
N TYR A 650 39.11 -17.12 9.64
CA TYR A 650 38.79 -16.22 10.73
C TYR A 650 39.83 -15.09 10.83
N TYR A 651 39.39 -13.84 10.71
CA TYR A 651 40.20 -12.64 10.84
C TYR A 651 39.80 -11.87 12.11
N LEU A 652 40.75 -11.66 13.02
CA LEU A 652 40.63 -10.76 14.17
C LEU A 652 41.53 -9.52 14.04
N ASP A 653 40.92 -8.33 14.17
CA ASP A 653 41.61 -7.04 14.07
C ASP A 653 41.30 -6.10 15.25
N GLY A 654 41.51 -6.57 16.49
CA GLY A 654 41.53 -5.74 17.69
C GLY A 654 40.59 -6.17 18.83
N GLY A 655 39.59 -7.02 18.55
CA GLY A 655 38.68 -7.55 19.56
C GLY A 655 39.43 -8.29 20.67
N LYS A 656 38.96 -8.16 21.91
CA LYS A 656 39.60 -8.79 23.09
C LYS A 656 38.79 -9.94 23.69
N ASN A 657 37.55 -10.11 23.23
CA ASN A 657 36.59 -11.09 23.73
C ASN A 657 36.18 -12.11 22.66
N SER A 658 36.82 -12.10 21.50
CA SER A 658 36.62 -13.08 20.43
C SER A 658 36.99 -14.50 20.88
N THR A 659 36.18 -15.47 20.48
CA THR A 659 36.31 -16.87 20.93
C THR A 659 36.08 -17.85 19.78
N ILE A 660 36.86 -18.92 19.72
CA ILE A 660 36.56 -20.15 18.98
C ILE A 660 36.64 -21.31 19.97
N ALA A 661 35.49 -21.77 20.46
CA ALA A 661 35.40 -22.80 21.49
C ALA A 661 34.94 -24.14 20.92
N ALA A 662 35.46 -25.25 21.43
CA ALA A 662 34.96 -26.58 21.09
C ALA A 662 33.43 -26.65 21.35
N PRO A 663 32.64 -27.22 20.41
CA PRO A 663 33.06 -28.02 19.25
C PRO A 663 33.18 -27.25 17.92
N ALA A 664 33.35 -25.92 17.93
CA ALA A 664 33.41 -25.11 16.71
C ALA A 664 34.55 -25.53 15.76
N LYS A 665 34.28 -25.48 14.45
CA LYS A 665 35.24 -25.82 13.40
C LYS A 665 35.47 -24.65 12.43
N VAL A 666 36.73 -24.44 12.05
CA VAL A 666 37.13 -23.55 10.95
C VAL A 666 37.86 -24.37 9.91
N ASN A 667 37.23 -24.63 8.76
CA ASN A 667 37.77 -25.44 7.68
C ASN A 667 38.05 -24.54 6.47
N VAL A 668 39.30 -24.46 6.04
CA VAL A 668 39.74 -23.61 4.93
C VAL A 668 40.43 -24.47 3.88
N THR A 669 39.96 -24.38 2.63
CA THR A 669 40.54 -25.06 1.48
C THR A 669 40.82 -24.07 0.36
N GLY A 670 42.06 -24.01 -0.11
CA GLY A 670 42.45 -23.18 -1.25
C GLY A 670 43.90 -22.74 -1.16
N GLU A 671 44.50 -22.44 -2.31
CA GLU A 671 45.90 -22.00 -2.36
C GLU A 671 46.06 -20.63 -1.69
N GLU A 672 47.20 -20.41 -1.04
CA GLU A 672 47.55 -19.13 -0.43
C GLU A 672 46.53 -18.65 0.63
N SER A 673 45.70 -19.56 1.14
CA SER A 673 44.67 -19.25 2.12
C SER A 673 45.20 -19.31 3.56
N THR A 674 44.44 -18.77 4.50
CA THR A 674 44.82 -18.71 5.92
C THR A 674 43.67 -19.17 6.80
N GLY A 675 43.95 -20.06 7.76
CA GLY A 675 42.94 -20.53 8.72
C GLY A 675 42.54 -19.41 9.68
N LEU A 676 43.47 -19.05 10.56
CA LEU A 676 43.30 -17.99 11.55
C LEU A 676 44.28 -16.86 11.31
N PHE A 677 43.79 -15.63 11.30
CA PHE A 677 44.60 -14.44 11.16
C PHE A 677 44.30 -13.45 12.29
N VAL A 678 45.20 -13.37 13.27
CA VAL A 678 45.08 -12.46 14.41
C VAL A 678 46.05 -11.31 14.21
N ASN A 679 45.55 -10.20 13.65
CA ASN A 679 46.32 -9.00 13.40
C ASN A 679 46.65 -8.25 14.70
N THR A 680 45.64 -8.07 15.55
CA THR A 680 45.72 -7.44 16.86
C THR A 680 44.56 -7.92 17.72
N GLY A 681 44.67 -7.78 19.04
CA GLY A 681 43.65 -8.21 19.99
C GLY A 681 43.89 -9.61 20.55
N LYS A 682 42.86 -10.20 21.15
CA LYS A 682 42.93 -11.48 21.88
C LYS A 682 41.84 -12.44 21.41
N LEU A 683 42.26 -13.63 20.97
CA LEU A 683 41.41 -14.75 20.60
C LEU A 683 41.49 -15.86 21.66
N LYS A 684 40.38 -16.22 22.29
CA LYS A 684 40.28 -17.43 23.10
C LYS A 684 40.04 -18.64 22.21
N TYR A 685 40.83 -19.69 22.36
CA TYR A 685 40.82 -20.83 21.45
C TYR A 685 40.73 -22.17 22.19
N SER A 686 39.76 -22.98 21.79
CA SER A 686 39.66 -24.40 22.14
C SER A 686 39.02 -25.27 21.04
N GLY A 687 38.67 -24.69 19.90
CA GLY A 687 38.06 -25.40 18.77
C GLY A 687 39.06 -26.11 17.86
N THR A 688 38.61 -26.47 16.66
CA THR A 688 39.44 -27.10 15.62
C THR A 688 39.53 -26.20 14.39
N THR A 689 40.74 -26.00 13.88
CA THR A 689 40.98 -25.34 12.60
C THR A 689 41.67 -26.32 11.67
N THR A 690 41.18 -26.47 10.44
CA THR A 690 41.81 -27.30 9.41
C THR A 690 42.06 -26.44 8.18
N VAL A 691 43.29 -26.44 7.67
CA VAL A 691 43.69 -25.67 6.48
C VAL A 691 44.37 -26.58 5.47
N LYS A 692 43.83 -26.65 4.26
CA LYS A 692 44.35 -27.48 3.17
C LYS A 692 44.58 -26.67 1.90
N GLY A 693 45.75 -26.81 1.30
CA GLY A 693 46.10 -26.16 0.04
C GLY A 693 47.58 -25.81 -0.01
N ASN A 694 48.07 -25.40 -1.19
CA ASN A 694 49.46 -25.01 -1.33
C ASN A 694 49.69 -23.56 -0.88
N GLY A 695 50.83 -23.27 -0.26
CA GLY A 695 51.16 -21.95 0.26
C GLY A 695 50.26 -21.47 1.40
N VAL A 696 49.60 -22.37 2.13
CA VAL A 696 48.61 -21.99 3.15
C VAL A 696 49.24 -21.72 4.51
N TYR A 697 48.61 -20.87 5.32
CA TYR A 697 48.97 -20.68 6.73
C TYR A 697 47.87 -21.21 7.65
N GLY A 698 48.22 -22.07 8.61
CA GLY A 698 47.27 -22.54 9.62
C GLY A 698 46.76 -21.40 10.50
N ALA A 699 47.69 -20.80 11.25
CA ALA A 699 47.42 -19.62 12.06
C ALA A 699 48.56 -18.61 11.96
N VAL A 700 48.20 -17.32 11.91
CA VAL A 700 49.14 -16.19 11.92
C VAL A 700 48.80 -15.28 13.09
N VAL A 701 49.78 -15.05 13.97
CA VAL A 701 49.69 -14.10 15.07
C VAL A 701 50.70 -12.98 14.86
N ARG A 702 50.18 -11.80 14.56
CA ARG A 702 50.97 -10.57 14.35
C ARG A 702 51.44 -9.96 15.68
N PRO A 703 52.33 -8.95 15.68
CA PRO A 703 52.97 -8.42 16.88
C PRO A 703 52.07 -8.00 18.05
N ASN A 704 50.85 -7.56 17.75
CA ASN A 704 49.89 -7.12 18.77
C ASN A 704 48.75 -8.13 18.98
N GLY A 705 48.88 -9.32 18.41
CA GLY A 705 47.92 -10.41 18.50
C GLY A 705 48.25 -11.37 19.63
N THR A 706 47.21 -11.95 20.22
CA THR A 706 47.33 -13.05 21.18
C THR A 706 46.29 -14.12 20.89
N ILE A 707 46.72 -15.38 20.83
CA ILE A 707 45.83 -16.54 20.93
C ILE A 707 46.04 -17.16 22.31
N GLU A 708 45.00 -17.21 23.11
CA GLU A 708 44.96 -17.89 24.40
C GLU A 708 44.29 -19.26 24.19
N ALA A 709 45.11 -20.31 24.08
CA ALA A 709 44.68 -21.67 23.79
C ALA A 709 44.88 -22.57 25.01
N THR A 710 43.79 -22.90 25.70
CA THR A 710 43.78 -23.88 26.81
C THR A 710 43.60 -25.31 26.32
N SER A 711 43.12 -25.49 25.09
CA SER A 711 43.01 -26.74 24.34
C SER A 711 42.82 -26.39 22.86
N GLY A 712 42.52 -27.39 22.01
CA GLY A 712 42.14 -27.19 20.61
C GLY A 712 43.22 -27.63 19.63
N THR A 713 42.86 -27.77 18.36
CA THR A 713 43.72 -28.38 17.34
C THR A 713 43.81 -27.52 16.09
N LEU A 714 45.02 -27.42 15.52
CA LEU A 714 45.31 -26.78 14.25
C LEU A 714 45.89 -27.83 13.29
N ASN A 715 45.09 -28.24 12.30
CA ASN A 715 45.46 -29.21 11.27
C ASN A 715 45.86 -28.48 9.99
N VAL A 716 47.05 -28.73 9.45
CA VAL A 716 47.55 -28.05 8.24
C VAL A 716 48.15 -29.05 7.26
N GLU A 717 47.76 -28.97 5.99
CA GLU A 717 48.26 -29.86 4.95
C GLU A 717 48.49 -29.09 3.64
N GLY A 718 49.72 -29.12 3.11
CA GLY A 718 50.05 -28.42 1.87
C GLY A 718 51.51 -28.47 1.44
N ASP A 719 51.75 -28.19 0.16
CA ASP A 719 53.08 -27.89 -0.40
C ASP A 719 53.28 -26.37 -0.50
N GLN A 720 54.46 -25.90 -0.88
CA GLN A 720 54.67 -24.50 -1.26
C GLN A 720 54.06 -24.17 -2.63
N THR A 721 53.72 -22.90 -2.85
CA THR A 721 53.57 -22.31 -4.19
C THR A 721 54.91 -21.72 -4.64
N THR A 722 54.96 -21.19 -5.87
CA THR A 722 56.12 -20.47 -6.40
C THR A 722 56.54 -19.32 -5.48
N ASN A 723 55.59 -18.64 -4.82
CA ASN A 723 55.85 -17.42 -4.07
C ASN A 723 55.63 -17.55 -2.55
N ARG A 724 55.05 -18.66 -2.07
CA ARG A 724 54.64 -18.79 -0.68
C ARG A 724 54.78 -20.22 -0.15
N GLY A 725 55.40 -20.39 1.01
CA GLY A 725 55.45 -21.68 1.69
C GLY A 725 54.14 -22.03 2.41
N THR A 726 53.92 -23.31 2.67
CA THR A 726 52.89 -23.75 3.62
C THR A 726 53.45 -23.71 5.04
N ILE A 727 52.77 -23.02 5.94
CA ILE A 727 53.20 -22.90 7.34
C ILE A 727 52.11 -23.33 8.30
N GLY A 728 52.43 -24.26 9.21
CA GLY A 728 51.49 -24.73 10.22
C GLY A 728 51.07 -23.60 11.17
N LEU A 729 52.04 -23.00 11.87
CA LEU A 729 51.83 -21.90 12.81
C LEU A 729 52.88 -20.80 12.61
N VAL A 730 52.45 -19.54 12.54
CA VAL A 730 53.30 -18.36 12.45
C VAL A 730 53.05 -17.45 13.65
N VAL A 731 54.07 -17.22 14.47
CA VAL A 731 54.04 -16.22 15.54
C VAL A 731 55.11 -15.16 15.26
N GLN A 732 54.69 -13.96 14.88
CA GLN A 732 55.62 -12.86 14.58
C GLN A 732 56.16 -12.21 15.86
N ASN A 733 57.18 -11.36 15.72
CA ASN A 733 57.80 -10.63 16.83
C ASN A 733 56.75 -9.97 17.74
N ASN A 734 56.84 -10.15 19.05
CA ASN A 734 55.85 -9.75 20.08
C ASN A 734 54.48 -10.45 20.06
N GLY A 735 54.14 -11.20 19.01
CA GLY A 735 52.95 -12.04 18.96
C GLY A 735 53.02 -13.15 20.00
N LYS A 736 51.86 -13.59 20.51
CA LYS A 736 51.78 -14.55 21.62
C LYS A 736 50.77 -15.67 21.37
N ILE A 737 51.21 -16.91 21.60
CA ILE A 737 50.36 -18.04 21.93
C ILE A 737 50.60 -18.35 23.41
N THR A 738 49.53 -18.46 24.19
CA THR A 738 49.59 -18.77 25.63
C THR A 738 48.61 -19.88 25.98
N GLY A 739 48.71 -20.45 27.19
CA GLY A 739 47.76 -21.44 27.71
C GLY A 739 48.19 -22.89 27.52
N LYS A 740 49.23 -23.14 26.71
CA LYS A 740 49.93 -24.43 26.55
C LYS A 740 49.05 -25.58 26.04
N GLY A 741 47.86 -25.31 25.50
CA GLY A 741 46.91 -26.33 25.06
C GLY A 741 46.67 -26.41 23.56
N LEU A 742 47.32 -25.58 22.74
CA LEU A 742 47.16 -25.66 21.28
C LEU A 742 47.94 -26.85 20.72
N ASP A 743 47.22 -27.82 20.14
CA ASP A 743 47.84 -28.92 19.39
C ASP A 743 48.02 -28.53 17.93
N VAL A 744 49.24 -28.64 17.42
CA VAL A 744 49.56 -28.39 16.00
C VAL A 744 49.84 -29.71 15.32
N VAL A 745 49.02 -30.05 14.31
CA VAL A 745 49.20 -31.21 13.44
C VAL A 745 49.44 -30.70 12.03
N ALA A 746 50.65 -30.86 11.50
CA ALA A 746 50.99 -30.27 10.21
C ALA A 746 51.78 -31.23 9.31
N THR A 747 51.33 -31.37 8.08
CA THR A 747 52.04 -32.07 6.99
C THR A 747 52.39 -31.06 5.92
N VAL A 748 53.64 -30.58 5.94
CA VAL A 748 54.08 -29.47 5.08
C VAL A 748 55.25 -29.86 4.20
N LYS A 749 55.26 -29.37 2.97
CA LYS A 749 56.30 -29.71 1.96
C LYS A 749 56.86 -28.47 1.30
N GLY A 750 58.11 -28.55 0.85
CA GLY A 750 58.76 -27.50 0.07
C GLY A 750 59.69 -26.59 0.88
N GLU A 751 60.69 -26.04 0.20
CA GLU A 751 61.79 -25.28 0.80
C GLU A 751 61.39 -24.00 1.53
N LYS A 752 60.24 -23.42 1.19
CA LYS A 752 59.68 -22.22 1.82
C LYS A 752 58.76 -22.54 3.00
N SER A 753 58.51 -23.82 3.28
CA SER A 753 57.48 -24.30 4.22
C SER A 753 58.04 -24.61 5.59
N VAL A 754 57.22 -24.40 6.63
CA VAL A 754 57.62 -24.58 8.03
C VAL A 754 56.47 -25.21 8.84
N GLY A 755 56.73 -26.15 9.74
CA GLY A 755 55.73 -26.66 10.66
C GLY A 755 55.30 -25.57 11.66
N VAL A 756 56.24 -25.14 12.50
CA VAL A 756 56.04 -24.05 13.45
C VAL A 756 57.14 -23.00 13.31
N TYR A 757 56.76 -21.77 12.99
CA TYR A 757 57.62 -20.60 12.93
C TYR A 757 57.32 -19.65 14.09
N SER A 758 58.35 -19.20 14.81
CA SER A 758 58.21 -18.18 15.85
C SER A 758 59.36 -17.18 15.90
N ALA A 759 59.03 -15.90 15.75
CA ALA A 759 59.82 -14.75 16.18
C ALA A 759 59.26 -14.11 17.46
N GLY A 760 58.12 -14.60 17.98
CA GLY A 760 57.47 -14.12 19.20
C GLY A 760 57.50 -15.19 20.31
N ASN A 761 56.39 -15.37 21.04
CA ASN A 761 56.26 -16.42 22.05
C ASN A 761 55.18 -17.43 21.65
N ALA A 762 55.57 -18.66 21.33
CA ALA A 762 54.66 -19.74 20.94
C ALA A 762 54.62 -20.84 22.02
N GLU A 763 53.70 -20.74 22.98
CA GLU A 763 53.46 -21.80 23.98
C GLU A 763 52.35 -22.75 23.52
N ILE A 764 52.74 -23.89 22.94
CA ILE A 764 51.84 -24.90 22.38
C ILE A 764 51.78 -26.16 23.24
N GLY A 765 50.72 -26.95 23.08
CA GLY A 765 50.56 -28.27 23.70
C GLY A 765 51.36 -29.30 22.93
N LYS A 766 50.70 -29.99 22.00
CA LYS A 766 51.32 -30.98 21.10
C LYS A 766 51.82 -30.37 19.79
N ALA A 767 52.86 -30.95 19.20
CA ALA A 767 53.34 -30.63 17.86
C ALA A 767 53.62 -31.90 17.04
N ASP A 768 52.60 -32.40 16.34
CA ASP A 768 52.74 -33.53 15.41
C ASP A 768 53.03 -33.05 13.99
N ILE A 769 54.31 -32.96 13.65
CA ILE A 769 54.77 -32.27 12.43
C ILE A 769 55.47 -33.26 11.50
N THR A 770 55.02 -33.34 10.26
CA THR A 770 55.64 -34.08 9.16
C THR A 770 56.14 -33.10 8.10
N THR A 771 57.43 -33.15 7.77
CA THR A 771 58.05 -32.31 6.74
C THR A 771 58.68 -33.15 5.64
N SER A 772 58.71 -32.62 4.41
CA SER A 772 59.46 -33.20 3.28
C SER A 772 59.87 -32.09 2.30
N ASN A 773 60.73 -32.41 1.32
CA ASN A 773 61.12 -31.49 0.24
C ASN A 773 61.72 -30.17 0.74
N GLY A 774 62.59 -30.21 1.75
CA GLY A 774 63.35 -29.05 2.20
C GLY A 774 62.64 -28.16 3.22
N ALA A 775 61.46 -28.57 3.70
CA ALA A 775 60.70 -27.87 4.74
C ALA A 775 61.38 -27.97 6.12
N ILE A 776 60.99 -27.10 7.05
CA ILE A 776 61.53 -27.08 8.42
C ILE A 776 60.44 -27.47 9.43
N ASN A 777 60.66 -28.38 10.38
CA ASN A 777 59.64 -28.72 11.37
C ASN A 777 59.45 -27.56 12.36
N PHE A 778 60.54 -27.07 12.96
CA PHE A 778 60.52 -25.98 13.94
C PHE A 778 61.57 -24.92 13.61
N PHE A 779 61.14 -23.69 13.39
CA PHE A 779 62.00 -22.55 13.15
C PHE A 779 61.74 -21.45 14.19
N ALA A 780 62.63 -21.34 15.17
CA ALA A 780 62.66 -20.22 16.11
C ALA A 780 63.65 -19.16 15.62
N ASP A 781 63.16 -18.08 15.02
CA ASP A 781 64.01 -17.03 14.44
C ASP A 781 64.66 -16.14 15.50
N SER A 782 63.85 -15.41 16.26
CA SER A 782 64.28 -14.55 17.36
C SER A 782 63.37 -14.69 18.59
N GLY A 783 62.49 -15.69 18.55
CA GLY A 783 61.47 -15.95 19.55
C GLY A 783 61.61 -17.32 20.23
N THR A 784 60.59 -17.67 21.00
CA THR A 784 60.48 -18.95 21.71
C THR A 784 59.38 -19.81 21.10
N ILE A 785 59.68 -21.10 20.92
CA ILE A 785 58.71 -22.19 20.70
C ILE A 785 58.79 -23.10 21.93
N SER A 786 57.68 -23.31 22.63
CA SER A 786 57.60 -24.19 23.80
C SER A 786 56.54 -25.26 23.55
N ILE A 787 56.97 -26.52 23.60
CA ILE A 787 56.13 -27.71 23.38
C ILE A 787 55.91 -28.39 24.72
N ASN A 788 54.64 -28.44 25.15
CA ASN A 788 54.27 -28.76 26.53
C ASN A 788 53.55 -30.10 26.69
N GLU A 789 53.30 -30.83 25.60
CA GLU A 789 52.72 -32.18 25.58
C GLU A 789 53.53 -33.13 24.69
N ALA A 790 53.34 -34.44 24.90
CA ALA A 790 54.08 -35.47 24.18
C ALA A 790 53.78 -35.43 22.67
N SER A 791 54.82 -35.41 21.83
CA SER A 791 54.72 -35.09 20.40
C SER A 791 55.45 -36.09 19.50
N THR A 792 54.97 -36.27 18.28
CA THR A 792 55.57 -37.15 17.26
C THR A 792 55.94 -36.35 16.01
N VAL A 793 57.19 -36.44 15.59
CA VAL A 793 57.70 -35.60 14.50
C VAL A 793 58.37 -36.46 13.44
N GLU A 794 58.14 -36.15 12.17
CA GLU A 794 58.84 -36.76 11.05
C GLU A 794 59.56 -35.67 10.24
N THR A 795 60.87 -35.84 10.06
CA THR A 795 61.72 -35.01 9.21
C THR A 795 62.12 -35.83 8.00
N GLY A 796 61.39 -35.62 6.91
CA GLY A 796 61.48 -36.43 5.70
C GLY A 796 62.59 -36.00 4.73
N THR A 797 62.85 -36.87 3.76
CA THR A 797 63.72 -36.60 2.62
C THR A 797 63.05 -35.63 1.64
N GLY A 798 63.73 -35.29 0.54
CA GLY A 798 63.14 -34.48 -0.50
C GLY A 798 63.73 -34.70 -1.88
N ALA A 799 63.03 -34.22 -2.91
CA ALA A 799 63.48 -34.37 -4.30
C ALA A 799 64.82 -33.66 -4.59
N ASN A 800 65.01 -32.46 -4.01
CA ASN A 800 66.21 -31.62 -4.20
C ASN A 800 66.94 -31.33 -2.88
N ARG A 801 66.21 -31.28 -1.76
CA ARG A 801 66.74 -30.95 -0.44
C ARG A 801 66.00 -31.72 0.65
N GLY A 802 66.72 -32.31 1.60
CA GLY A 802 66.13 -32.91 2.80
C GLY A 802 65.56 -31.88 3.75
N SER A 803 64.62 -32.29 4.61
CA SER A 803 63.99 -31.40 5.59
C SER A 803 64.87 -31.17 6.82
N LEU A 804 64.59 -30.12 7.59
CA LEU A 804 65.31 -29.78 8.82
C LEU A 804 64.36 -29.84 10.03
N LEU A 805 64.75 -30.56 11.08
CA LEU A 805 63.93 -30.68 12.29
C LEU A 805 63.94 -29.37 13.11
N PHE A 806 65.11 -28.91 13.55
CA PHE A 806 65.24 -27.70 14.35
C PHE A 806 66.13 -26.65 13.67
N TYR A 807 65.63 -25.42 13.57
CA TYR A 807 66.40 -24.24 13.14
C TYR A 807 66.30 -23.11 14.17
N ALA A 808 67.44 -22.68 14.71
CA ALA A 808 67.53 -21.64 15.74
C ALA A 808 68.76 -20.74 15.53
N PRO A 809 68.73 -19.80 14.56
CA PRO A 809 69.93 -19.10 14.09
C PRO A 809 70.46 -17.99 15.01
N THR A 810 69.72 -17.56 16.03
CA THR A 810 70.12 -16.45 16.89
C THR A 810 70.25 -16.86 18.35
N THR A 811 70.98 -16.09 19.15
CA THR A 811 71.09 -16.31 20.61
C THR A 811 69.75 -16.13 21.34
N ASN A 812 68.76 -15.50 20.70
CA ASN A 812 67.42 -15.30 21.25
C ASN A 812 66.42 -16.39 20.80
N SER A 813 66.77 -17.18 19.78
CA SER A 813 66.02 -18.35 19.35
C SER A 813 65.96 -19.40 20.46
N LYS A 814 64.76 -19.80 20.86
CA LYS A 814 64.58 -20.88 21.85
C LYS A 814 63.56 -21.90 21.36
N ILE A 815 63.94 -23.17 21.36
CA ILE A 815 63.01 -24.30 21.17
C ILE A 815 63.06 -25.13 22.44
N LEU A 816 61.97 -25.11 23.21
CA LEU A 816 61.83 -25.76 24.51
C LEU A 816 60.94 -27.00 24.38
N ILE A 817 61.53 -28.17 24.58
CA ILE A 817 60.84 -29.46 24.57
C ILE A 817 60.60 -29.86 26.02
N ASN A 818 59.44 -29.49 26.58
CA ASN A 818 59.15 -29.67 28.01
C ASN A 818 58.57 -31.06 28.33
N LYS A 819 58.17 -31.82 27.31
CA LYS A 819 57.68 -33.21 27.37
C LYS A 819 58.33 -34.07 26.30
N SER A 820 58.23 -35.39 26.41
CA SER A 820 58.84 -36.34 25.47
C SER A 820 58.45 -36.06 24.02
N MET A 821 59.45 -35.94 23.14
CA MET A 821 59.28 -35.87 21.69
C MET A 821 59.95 -37.08 21.04
N THR A 822 59.22 -37.80 20.21
CA THR A 822 59.76 -38.85 19.36
C THR A 822 59.90 -38.30 17.94
N ALA A 823 61.13 -38.19 17.45
CA ALA A 823 61.42 -37.70 16.10
C ALA A 823 61.99 -38.81 15.20
N THR A 824 61.40 -38.99 14.02
CA THR A 824 61.91 -39.85 12.95
C THR A 824 62.60 -38.97 11.91
N VAL A 825 63.91 -39.10 11.77
CA VAL A 825 64.70 -38.38 10.74
C VAL A 825 65.06 -39.36 9.63
N LYS A 826 64.56 -39.12 8.42
CA LYS A 826 64.73 -40.03 7.28
C LYS A 826 66.02 -39.72 6.51
N GLY A 827 66.81 -40.76 6.26
CA GLY A 827 68.00 -40.71 5.40
C GLY A 827 67.68 -40.96 3.93
N ASP A 828 68.55 -40.46 3.05
CA ASP A 828 68.58 -40.76 1.61
C ASP A 828 69.99 -41.21 1.20
N THR A 829 70.14 -41.88 0.06
CA THR A 829 71.46 -42.22 -0.48
C THR A 829 72.20 -40.98 -1.00
N ASP A 830 71.45 -39.93 -1.38
CA ASP A 830 71.98 -38.61 -1.70
C ASP A 830 72.01 -37.72 -0.45
N ALA A 831 73.21 -37.28 -0.06
CA ALA A 831 73.41 -36.42 1.12
C ALA A 831 72.60 -35.11 1.04
N SER A 832 72.38 -34.56 -0.16
CA SER A 832 71.58 -33.34 -0.33
C SER A 832 70.09 -33.55 0.00
N LYS A 833 69.60 -34.79 -0.11
CA LYS A 833 68.19 -35.16 0.09
C LYS A 833 67.90 -35.70 1.49
N THR A 834 68.92 -35.91 2.30
CA THR A 834 68.83 -36.48 3.66
C THR A 834 68.23 -35.48 4.65
N GLY A 835 67.27 -35.93 5.46
CA GLY A 835 66.73 -35.12 6.56
C GLY A 835 67.79 -34.84 7.63
N THR A 836 67.78 -33.63 8.18
CA THR A 836 68.77 -33.16 9.18
C THR A 836 68.08 -32.78 10.48
N ALA A 837 68.68 -33.12 11.62
CA ALA A 837 68.07 -32.87 12.94
C ALA A 837 68.32 -31.44 13.48
N PHE A 838 69.54 -30.91 13.33
CA PHE A 838 69.94 -29.65 13.96
C PHE A 838 70.71 -28.78 12.97
N PHE A 839 70.38 -27.49 12.92
CA PHE A 839 71.14 -26.45 12.23
C PHE A 839 71.12 -25.14 13.02
#